data_AF-A0A2N1ISE6-F1
#
_entry.id   AF-A0A2N1ISE6-F1
#
_cell.length_a   1.000
_cell.length_b   1.000
_cell.length_c   1.000
_cell.angle_alpha   90.00
_cell.angle_beta   90.00
_cell.angle_gamma   90.00
#
_symmetry.space_group_name_H-M   'P 1'
#
loop_
_entity.id
_entity.type
_entity.pdbx_description
1 polymer ?
#
loop_
_entity_poly.entity_id
_entity_poly.type
_entity_poly.pdbx_seq_one_letter_code
_entity_poly.pdbx_strand_id
1 'polypeptide(L)'
;MPLRRLSIQWKITLLAGLCLLAIVALLVATSLTQAHRSAALVNQANTAMLENSARQRLQAQAETQALRIQRYFMDAYQYGNGFARLVQVLKARGGGDLRAELTRQARASLAGNPDVIGLYLVFQPNALDQQDSQYLGQDAMGSNESGRFSLYWSQPSPGTLELEAMPETMLGDNSIGSNGAAKNRWLTCPQDTARTCMLEPYLDEVNGRQVLMTSIALPLLEHGKVVGVVGLDIGLANLQQLSVDGRRDLFDGQGQVSIATAAGLLAGNSRDDSALGKPMDKAVPDGLLRVAHPFTPIPDTAPWQVLLELPESVLQAPAVALNQRLDAHNQNANLTSLLIGIGTAIAGLLLVWLTARGVSRPILAVAARLEDIASGEGDLTRRLDYARQDELGQLTNWFNRFLDKLQPIIAQVKGSLQEARDTADQSAAIASQTSNGMQQQHREIEQVATAANEMSATALDVAHNASQAAQAARAADQASQEGLQLVDSTRQGIDRLAAGMNTAMDEARALEDRSGQIGSVLEVIRTIAEQTNLLALNAAIEAARAGEAGRGFAVVADEVRGLAQRTQVSVEEIRQVIEGLQQGTQDVVGAMHAGQRQAQDSAARMEQALPALQRIGEAVAVISDMNLQIASAAEEQSAVAEEVNRNVAGIRDVTESLAGQADESARISQALNRLANQQQALMEQFRV
;
A
#
# COMPACT_ATOMS: atom_id res chain seq x y z
N MET A 1 43.80 -92.58 -24.15
CA MET A 1 43.17 -93.81 -24.69
C MET A 1 42.25 -94.41 -23.63
N PRO A 2 41.11 -95.05 -23.95
CA PRO A 2 40.06 -94.70 -24.91
C PRO A 2 38.72 -94.41 -24.18
N LEU A 3 38.03 -93.32 -24.53
CA LEU A 3 36.65 -93.00 -24.07
C LEU A 3 35.56 -94.01 -24.54
N ARG A 4 35.97 -95.17 -25.08
CA ARG A 4 35.09 -96.24 -25.58
C ARG A 4 34.80 -97.36 -24.57
N ARG A 5 35.42 -97.37 -23.38
CA ARG A 5 35.17 -98.39 -22.32
C ARG A 5 34.43 -97.88 -21.06
N LEU A 6 33.96 -96.63 -21.05
CA LEU A 6 33.11 -96.12 -19.98
C LEU A 6 31.63 -96.41 -20.27
N SER A 7 30.91 -96.95 -19.29
CA SER A 7 29.47 -97.20 -19.39
C SER A 7 28.73 -95.90 -19.69
N ILE A 8 27.58 -96.01 -20.38
CA ILE A 8 26.73 -94.87 -20.75
C ILE A 8 26.39 -94.01 -19.53
N GLN A 9 26.31 -94.61 -18.35
CA GLN A 9 26.11 -93.97 -17.05
C GLN A 9 27.23 -92.97 -16.70
N TRP A 10 28.49 -93.35 -16.85
CA TRP A 10 29.63 -92.47 -16.58
C TRP A 10 29.83 -91.38 -17.63
N LYS A 11 29.36 -91.61 -18.87
CA LYS A 11 29.40 -90.59 -19.92
C LYS A 11 28.33 -89.52 -19.71
N ILE A 12 27.14 -89.91 -19.27
CA ILE A 12 26.05 -88.99 -18.98
C ILE A 12 26.34 -88.20 -17.70
N THR A 13 26.84 -88.83 -16.63
CA THR A 13 27.16 -88.12 -15.38
C THR A 13 28.31 -87.13 -15.53
N LEU A 14 29.35 -87.49 -16.29
CA LEU A 14 30.50 -86.60 -16.50
C LEU A 14 30.17 -85.44 -17.44
N LEU A 15 29.41 -85.68 -18.52
CA LEU A 15 28.98 -84.63 -19.46
C LEU A 15 27.90 -83.72 -18.84
N ALA A 16 26.94 -84.28 -18.10
CA ALA A 16 25.88 -83.51 -17.42
C ALA A 16 26.41 -82.74 -16.21
N GLY A 17 27.36 -83.30 -15.45
CA GLY A 17 28.01 -82.61 -14.32
C GLY A 17 28.86 -81.41 -14.78
N LEU A 18 29.60 -81.56 -15.89
CA LEU A 18 30.34 -80.46 -16.50
C LEU A 18 29.43 -79.39 -17.10
N CYS A 19 28.33 -79.77 -17.77
CA CYS A 19 27.34 -78.81 -18.27
C CYS A 19 26.63 -78.06 -17.13
N LEU A 20 26.29 -78.74 -16.03
CA LEU A 20 25.63 -78.14 -14.87
C LEU A 20 26.53 -77.11 -14.18
N LEU A 21 27.80 -77.45 -13.95
CA LEU A 21 28.77 -76.52 -13.35
C LEU A 21 29.02 -75.30 -14.27
N ALA A 22 29.09 -75.51 -15.58
CA ALA A 22 29.24 -74.41 -16.54
C ALA A 22 28.00 -73.50 -16.57
N ILE A 23 26.79 -74.04 -16.50
CA ILE A 23 25.53 -73.27 -16.48
C ILE A 23 25.39 -72.49 -15.17
N VAL A 24 25.69 -73.10 -14.02
CA VAL A 24 25.62 -72.41 -12.71
C VAL A 24 26.66 -71.28 -12.62
N ALA A 25 27.90 -71.54 -13.06
CA ALA A 25 28.94 -70.51 -13.10
C ALA A 25 28.54 -69.36 -14.04
N LEU A 26 27.97 -69.67 -15.21
CA LEU A 26 27.48 -68.67 -16.16
C LEU A 26 26.32 -67.86 -15.56
N LEU A 27 25.34 -68.50 -14.92
CA LEU A 27 24.18 -67.84 -14.31
C LEU A 27 24.57 -66.92 -13.15
N VAL A 28 25.44 -67.38 -12.25
CA VAL A 28 25.95 -66.57 -11.14
C VAL A 28 26.77 -65.40 -11.67
N ALA A 29 27.64 -65.63 -12.67
CA ALA A 29 28.40 -64.56 -13.31
C ALA A 29 27.48 -63.53 -14.00
N THR A 30 26.43 -63.97 -14.71
CA THR A 30 25.44 -63.07 -15.32
C THR A 30 24.60 -62.33 -14.29
N SER A 31 24.24 -62.97 -13.16
CA SER A 31 23.48 -62.34 -12.09
C SER A 31 24.29 -61.27 -11.38
N LEU A 32 25.58 -61.54 -11.09
CA LEU A 32 26.48 -60.56 -10.48
C LEU A 32 26.76 -59.39 -11.43
N THR A 33 26.95 -59.65 -12.73
CA THR A 33 27.11 -58.57 -13.72
C THR A 33 25.81 -57.79 -13.94
N GLN A 34 24.64 -58.42 -13.89
CA GLN A 34 23.35 -57.73 -13.99
C GLN A 34 23.07 -56.89 -12.75
N ALA A 35 23.36 -57.39 -11.54
CA ALA A 35 23.24 -56.63 -10.29
C ALA A 35 24.17 -55.40 -10.29
N HIS A 36 25.43 -55.57 -10.72
CA HIS A 36 26.35 -54.43 -10.87
C HIS A 36 25.88 -53.43 -11.94
N ARG A 37 25.36 -53.90 -13.09
CA ARG A 37 24.81 -53.03 -14.12
C ARG A 37 23.56 -52.29 -13.64
N SER A 38 22.65 -52.95 -12.94
CA SER A 38 21.43 -52.34 -12.37
C SER A 38 21.77 -51.32 -11.29
N ALA A 39 22.70 -51.62 -10.38
CA ALA A 39 23.18 -50.66 -9.39
C ALA A 39 23.84 -49.44 -10.05
N ALA A 40 24.65 -49.64 -11.08
CA ALA A 40 25.27 -48.55 -11.83
C ALA A 40 24.22 -47.69 -12.58
N LEU A 41 23.22 -48.30 -13.22
CA LEU A 41 22.15 -47.60 -13.93
C LEU A 41 21.23 -46.82 -12.98
N VAL A 42 20.86 -47.41 -11.84
CA VAL A 42 20.03 -46.76 -10.82
C VAL A 42 20.79 -45.58 -10.20
N ASN A 43 22.07 -45.75 -9.89
CA ASN A 43 22.90 -44.66 -9.38
C ASN A 43 22.99 -43.52 -10.39
N GLN A 44 23.30 -43.82 -11.66
CA GLN A 44 23.44 -42.80 -12.70
C GLN A 44 22.12 -42.09 -13.03
N ALA A 45 20.99 -42.81 -13.03
CA ALA A 45 19.67 -42.20 -13.25
C ALA A 45 19.22 -41.33 -12.06
N ASN A 46 19.51 -41.74 -10.82
CA ASN A 46 19.17 -40.96 -9.62
C ASN A 46 19.99 -39.68 -9.50
N THR A 47 21.31 -39.71 -9.72
CA THR A 47 22.12 -38.48 -9.64
C THR A 47 21.71 -37.48 -10.70
N ALA A 48 21.52 -37.91 -11.96
CA ALA A 48 21.11 -37.00 -13.04
C ALA A 48 19.72 -36.38 -12.81
N MET A 49 18.76 -37.17 -12.29
CA MET A 49 17.40 -36.68 -12.00
C MET A 49 17.37 -35.74 -10.79
N LEU A 50 18.13 -36.05 -9.73
CA LEU A 50 18.22 -35.21 -8.53
C LEU A 50 18.96 -33.89 -8.81
N GLU A 51 20.02 -33.93 -9.61
CA GLU A 51 20.77 -32.74 -10.02
C GLU A 51 19.91 -31.77 -10.84
N ASN A 52 19.15 -32.28 -11.82
CA ASN A 52 18.22 -31.46 -12.60
C ASN A 52 17.09 -30.88 -11.74
N SER A 53 16.50 -31.67 -10.85
CA SER A 53 15.45 -31.21 -9.93
C SER A 53 15.97 -30.15 -8.96
N ALA A 54 17.17 -30.36 -8.40
CA ALA A 54 17.85 -29.39 -7.54
C ALA A 54 18.14 -28.07 -8.26
N ARG A 55 18.62 -28.13 -9.50
CA ARG A 55 18.91 -26.95 -10.32
C ARG A 55 17.63 -26.18 -10.66
N GLN A 56 16.55 -26.88 -11.03
CA GLN A 56 15.24 -26.26 -11.27
C GLN A 56 14.69 -25.58 -10.02
N ARG A 57 14.81 -26.24 -8.85
CA ARG A 57 14.38 -25.66 -7.57
C ARG A 57 15.21 -24.43 -7.21
N LEU A 58 16.53 -24.49 -7.39
CA LEU A 58 17.41 -23.34 -7.16
C LEU A 58 17.10 -22.19 -8.13
N GLN A 59 16.73 -22.49 -9.37
CA GLN A 59 16.31 -21.49 -10.35
C GLN A 59 14.99 -20.81 -9.97
N ALA A 60 13.97 -21.56 -9.53
CA ALA A 60 12.72 -20.99 -9.04
C ALA A 60 12.92 -20.13 -7.77
N GLN A 61 13.86 -20.52 -6.89
CA GLN A 61 14.26 -19.69 -5.75
C GLN A 61 14.97 -18.41 -6.21
N ALA A 62 15.84 -18.50 -7.22
CA ALA A 62 16.53 -17.33 -7.76
C ALA A 62 15.54 -16.33 -8.38
N GLU A 63 14.52 -16.81 -9.09
CA GLU A 63 13.42 -15.99 -9.60
C GLU A 63 12.62 -15.31 -8.47
N THR A 64 12.31 -16.05 -7.41
CA THR A 64 11.60 -15.51 -6.24
C THR A 64 12.39 -14.40 -5.55
N GLN A 65 13.71 -14.61 -5.34
CA GLN A 65 14.59 -13.58 -4.77
C GLN A 65 14.75 -12.38 -5.72
N ALA A 66 14.87 -12.63 -7.02
CA ALA A 66 14.90 -11.59 -8.05
C ALA A 66 13.66 -10.70 -8.00
N LEU A 67 12.46 -11.27 -7.91
CA LEU A 67 11.21 -10.52 -7.78
C LEU A 67 11.13 -9.72 -6.47
N ARG A 68 11.60 -10.28 -5.35
CA ARG A 68 11.64 -9.58 -4.05
C ARG A 68 12.54 -8.35 -4.11
N ILE A 69 13.75 -8.50 -4.66
CA ILE A 69 14.72 -7.40 -4.80
C ILE A 69 14.24 -6.39 -5.85
N GLN A 70 13.67 -6.84 -6.96
CA GLN A 70 13.08 -5.96 -7.94
C GLN A 70 11.97 -5.10 -7.34
N ARG A 71 11.08 -5.67 -6.51
CA ARG A 71 10.04 -4.92 -5.82
C ARG A 71 10.63 -3.81 -4.95
N TYR A 72 11.68 -4.09 -4.19
CA TYR A 72 12.36 -3.09 -3.37
C TYR A 72 12.83 -1.87 -4.19
N PHE A 73 13.46 -2.09 -5.36
CA PHE A 73 13.86 -0.98 -6.24
C PHE A 73 12.66 -0.29 -6.91
N MET A 74 11.65 -1.05 -7.32
CA MET A 74 10.45 -0.51 -7.95
C MET A 74 9.63 0.37 -7.00
N ASP A 75 9.54 0.00 -5.72
CA ASP A 75 8.87 0.79 -4.69
C ASP A 75 9.60 2.13 -4.48
N ALA A 76 10.93 2.11 -4.36
CA ALA A 76 11.74 3.33 -4.32
C ALA A 76 11.60 4.18 -5.60
N TYR A 77 11.60 3.54 -6.78
CA TYR A 77 11.41 4.23 -8.06
C TYR A 77 10.04 4.92 -8.17
N GLN A 78 8.96 4.22 -7.81
CA GLN A 78 7.61 4.79 -7.84
C GLN A 78 7.49 5.93 -6.83
N TYR A 79 8.06 5.76 -5.64
CA TYR A 79 8.12 6.79 -4.61
C TYR A 79 8.81 8.06 -5.13
N GLY A 80 9.98 7.91 -5.76
CA GLY A 80 10.73 9.02 -6.35
C GLY A 80 9.97 9.72 -7.47
N ASN A 81 9.25 8.97 -8.32
CA ASN A 81 8.38 9.57 -9.34
C ASN A 81 7.22 10.38 -8.73
N GLY A 82 6.62 9.88 -7.65
CA GLY A 82 5.60 10.61 -6.90
C GLY A 82 6.13 11.94 -6.37
N PHE A 83 7.31 11.92 -5.74
CA PHE A 83 7.99 13.12 -5.26
C PHE A 83 8.37 14.07 -6.42
N ALA A 84 8.90 13.56 -7.53
CA ALA A 84 9.24 14.36 -8.70
C ALA A 84 8.02 15.10 -9.28
N ARG A 85 6.84 14.46 -9.32
CA ARG A 85 5.58 15.11 -9.73
C ARG A 85 5.16 16.21 -8.76
N LEU A 86 5.28 15.97 -7.46
CA LEU A 86 5.02 16.99 -6.44
C LEU A 86 5.91 18.22 -6.63
N VAL A 87 7.22 18.01 -6.87
CA VAL A 87 8.17 19.09 -7.15
C VAL A 87 7.75 19.89 -8.38
N GLN A 88 7.33 19.24 -9.47
CA GLN A 88 6.86 19.92 -10.68
C GLN A 88 5.60 20.76 -10.41
N VAL A 89 4.64 20.23 -9.64
CA VAL A 89 3.41 20.96 -9.26
C VAL A 89 3.72 22.17 -8.40
N LEU A 90 4.58 22.03 -7.39
CA LEU A 90 4.98 23.13 -6.52
C LEU A 90 5.73 24.22 -7.32
N LYS A 91 6.66 23.82 -8.18
CA LYS A 91 7.36 24.74 -9.08
C LYS A 91 6.39 25.50 -9.99
N ALA A 92 5.41 24.81 -10.60
CA ALA A 92 4.43 25.43 -11.49
C ALA A 92 3.49 26.40 -10.76
N ARG A 93 3.13 26.10 -9.50
CA ARG A 93 2.37 26.99 -8.62
C ARG A 93 3.16 28.26 -8.26
N GLY A 94 4.47 28.13 -8.07
CA GLY A 94 5.31 29.21 -7.57
C GLY A 94 4.97 29.60 -6.12
N GLY A 95 5.40 30.78 -5.71
CA GLY A 95 5.15 31.33 -4.37
C GLY A 95 6.43 31.90 -3.73
N GLY A 96 6.27 32.86 -2.82
CA GLY A 96 7.41 33.49 -2.14
C GLY A 96 8.17 32.55 -1.20
N ASP A 97 7.58 31.42 -0.82
CA ASP A 97 8.16 30.40 0.06
C ASP A 97 8.47 29.07 -0.65
N LEU A 98 8.46 29.03 -1.99
CA LEU A 98 8.62 27.82 -2.80
C LEU A 98 9.82 26.95 -2.37
N ARG A 99 11.00 27.57 -2.18
CA ARG A 99 12.21 26.85 -1.76
C ARG A 99 12.07 26.22 -0.38
N ALA A 100 11.52 26.97 0.58
CA ALA A 100 11.27 26.47 1.92
C ALA A 100 10.23 25.33 1.91
N GLU A 101 9.20 25.42 1.08
CA GLU A 101 8.20 24.37 0.92
C GLU A 101 8.80 23.11 0.28
N LEU A 102 9.61 23.25 -0.79
CA LEU A 102 10.32 22.12 -1.38
C LEU A 102 11.26 21.43 -0.37
N THR A 103 11.99 22.21 0.43
CA THR A 103 12.84 21.67 1.49
C THR A 103 12.04 20.90 2.54
N ARG A 104 10.87 21.41 2.97
CA ARG A 104 9.97 20.72 3.91
C ARG A 104 9.38 19.45 3.31
N GLN A 105 8.94 19.49 2.05
CA GLN A 105 8.32 18.35 1.37
C GLN A 105 9.36 17.26 1.08
N ALA A 106 10.58 17.62 0.70
CA ALA A 106 11.70 16.68 0.58
C ALA A 106 12.00 15.97 1.91
N ARG A 107 12.04 16.73 3.01
CA ARG A 107 12.22 16.20 4.37
C ARG A 107 11.11 15.21 4.73
N ALA A 108 9.85 15.61 4.53
CA ALA A 108 8.69 14.77 4.83
C ALA A 108 8.67 13.51 3.96
N SER A 109 9.11 13.63 2.70
CA SER A 109 9.18 12.50 1.79
C SER A 109 10.25 11.49 2.25
N LEU A 110 11.47 11.96 2.56
CA LEU A 110 12.50 11.06 3.07
C LEU A 110 12.10 10.42 4.42
N ALA A 111 11.47 11.19 5.31
CA ALA A 111 10.95 10.69 6.59
C ALA A 111 9.92 9.55 6.41
N GLY A 112 9.11 9.63 5.34
CA GLY A 112 8.06 8.67 5.03
C GLY A 112 8.57 7.38 4.39
N ASN A 113 9.86 7.28 4.05
CA ASN A 113 10.44 6.11 3.42
C ASN A 113 11.73 5.67 4.14
N PRO A 114 11.66 4.73 5.10
CA PRO A 114 12.81 4.29 5.88
C PRO A 114 13.85 3.50 5.08
N ASP A 115 13.49 2.98 3.89
CA ASP A 115 14.36 2.18 3.04
C ASP A 115 15.31 3.02 2.19
N VAL A 116 15.03 4.33 2.08
CA VAL A 116 15.86 5.32 1.38
C VAL A 116 16.74 6.05 2.41
N ILE A 117 18.02 6.17 2.11
CA ILE A 117 19.02 6.80 3.00
C ILE A 117 19.34 8.24 2.61
N GLY A 118 18.90 8.69 1.43
CA GLY A 118 19.16 10.03 0.94
C GLY A 118 18.17 10.44 -0.13
N LEU A 119 17.81 11.72 -0.15
CA LEU A 119 16.98 12.32 -1.17
C LEU A 119 17.60 13.66 -1.56
N TYR A 120 18.02 13.78 -2.82
CA TYR A 120 18.52 15.03 -3.37
C TYR A 120 17.56 15.62 -4.40
N LEU A 121 17.54 16.95 -4.46
CA LEU A 121 16.82 17.73 -5.45
C LEU A 121 17.70 18.90 -5.91
N VAL A 122 18.18 18.81 -7.14
CA VAL A 122 19.12 19.78 -7.71
C VAL A 122 18.55 20.36 -9.00
N PHE A 123 18.27 21.66 -9.01
CA PHE A 123 17.88 22.37 -10.23
C PHE A 123 19.11 22.82 -11.02
N GLN A 124 18.96 23.05 -12.32
CA GLN A 124 19.94 23.83 -13.08
C GLN A 124 19.96 25.28 -12.58
N PRO A 125 21.06 26.04 -12.79
CA PRO A 125 21.12 27.45 -12.39
C PRO A 125 19.91 28.24 -12.91
N ASN A 126 19.25 28.97 -12.00
CA ASN A 126 18.01 29.73 -12.20
C ASN A 126 16.79 28.93 -12.66
N ALA A 127 16.86 27.60 -12.77
CA ALA A 127 15.78 26.82 -13.36
C ALA A 127 14.58 26.60 -12.43
N LEU A 128 14.74 26.76 -11.11
CA LEU A 128 13.64 26.63 -10.16
C LEU A 128 12.67 27.82 -10.25
N ASP A 129 13.17 29.03 -10.02
CA ASP A 129 12.37 30.24 -9.80
C ASP A 129 13.00 31.53 -10.38
N GLN A 130 14.13 31.43 -11.08
CA GLN A 130 14.91 32.57 -11.62
C GLN A 130 15.43 33.53 -10.55
N GLN A 131 15.59 33.07 -9.30
CA GLN A 131 15.96 33.92 -8.17
C GLN A 131 17.21 33.46 -7.42
N ASP A 132 18.09 32.65 -8.02
CA ASP A 132 19.28 32.11 -7.35
C ASP A 132 20.11 33.22 -6.66
N SER A 133 20.25 34.39 -7.28
CA SER A 133 20.98 35.54 -6.72
C SER A 133 20.42 36.07 -5.39
N GLN A 134 19.16 35.77 -5.06
CA GLN A 134 18.51 36.18 -3.80
C GLN A 134 18.71 35.17 -2.66
N TYR A 135 19.15 33.95 -2.97
CA TYR A 135 19.24 32.83 -2.02
C TYR A 135 20.68 32.35 -1.78
N LEU A 136 21.67 33.20 -2.01
CA LEU A 136 23.10 32.89 -1.78
C LEU A 136 23.35 32.44 -0.34
N GLY A 137 23.87 31.22 -0.16
CA GLY A 137 24.25 30.67 1.16
C GLY A 137 23.08 30.44 2.12
N GLN A 138 21.86 30.26 1.59
CA GLN A 138 20.67 29.98 2.40
C GLN A 138 20.43 28.46 2.52
N ASP A 139 21.31 27.78 3.26
CA ASP A 139 21.30 26.32 3.39
C ASP A 139 19.96 25.76 3.90
N ALA A 140 19.32 26.46 4.85
CA ALA A 140 18.00 26.11 5.39
C ALA A 140 16.89 26.10 4.33
N MET A 141 17.10 26.77 3.19
CA MET A 141 16.21 26.80 2.03
C MET A 141 16.75 25.93 0.87
N GLY A 142 17.67 25.01 1.14
CA GLY A 142 18.25 24.11 0.13
C GLY A 142 19.06 24.83 -0.94
N SER A 143 19.59 26.02 -0.65
CA SER A 143 20.30 26.87 -1.62
C SER A 143 21.77 27.00 -1.25
N ASN A 144 22.67 26.69 -2.19
CA ASN A 144 24.12 26.66 -1.94
C ASN A 144 24.79 28.05 -2.02
N GLU A 145 26.13 28.08 -2.05
CA GLU A 145 26.93 29.31 -2.11
C GLU A 145 26.72 30.15 -3.37
N SER A 146 26.24 29.54 -4.46
CA SER A 146 25.86 30.23 -5.71
C SER A 146 24.37 30.58 -5.74
N GLY A 147 23.64 30.25 -4.67
CA GLY A 147 22.20 30.42 -4.54
C GLY A 147 21.40 29.45 -5.40
N ARG A 148 22.05 28.46 -6.01
CA ARG A 148 21.40 27.38 -6.76
C ARG A 148 20.67 26.47 -5.78
N PHE A 149 19.46 26.04 -6.15
CA PHE A 149 18.73 25.04 -5.37
C PHE A 149 19.36 23.66 -5.56
N SER A 150 20.11 23.19 -4.57
CA SER A 150 20.87 21.93 -4.55
C SER A 150 20.73 21.24 -3.21
N LEU A 151 19.48 20.87 -2.93
CA LEU A 151 19.08 20.27 -1.67
C LEU A 151 19.52 18.81 -1.58
N TYR A 152 20.06 18.41 -0.42
CA TYR A 152 20.23 17.02 -0.03
C TYR A 152 19.73 16.81 1.40
N TRP A 153 18.79 15.88 1.56
CA TRP A 153 18.43 15.33 2.86
C TRP A 153 19.02 13.93 2.97
N SER A 154 19.74 13.67 4.06
CA SER A 154 20.23 12.32 4.38
C SER A 154 19.51 11.75 5.59
N GLN A 155 19.41 10.42 5.62
CA GLN A 155 18.80 9.63 6.65
C GLN A 155 19.76 8.51 7.09
N PRO A 156 20.79 8.81 7.92
CA PRO A 156 21.76 7.82 8.36
C PRO A 156 21.14 6.70 9.21
N SER A 157 20.04 6.99 9.89
CA SER A 157 19.17 6.00 10.55
C SER A 157 17.70 6.43 10.39
N PRO A 158 16.75 5.49 10.29
CA PRO A 158 15.34 5.82 10.09
C PRO A 158 14.83 6.86 11.10
N GLY A 159 14.33 8.00 10.59
CA GLY A 159 13.82 9.11 11.40
C GLY A 159 14.87 10.15 11.84
N THR A 160 16.17 9.90 11.66
CA THR A 160 17.22 10.92 11.85
C THR A 160 17.50 11.58 10.52
N LEU A 161 17.18 12.86 10.38
CA LEU A 161 17.31 13.59 9.11
C LEU A 161 18.29 14.76 9.24
N GLU A 162 19.24 14.81 8.31
CA GLU A 162 20.28 15.85 8.25
C GLU A 162 20.21 16.56 6.89
N LEU A 163 20.24 17.89 6.91
CA LEU A 163 20.14 18.76 5.74
C LEU A 163 21.52 19.21 5.29
N GLU A 164 21.77 19.15 3.99
CA GLU A 164 22.94 19.71 3.34
C GLU A 164 22.52 20.48 2.06
N ALA A 165 23.08 21.67 1.86
CA ALA A 165 23.01 22.38 0.59
C ALA A 165 24.32 22.11 -0.17
N MET A 166 24.25 21.27 -1.20
CA MET A 166 25.44 20.74 -1.87
C MET A 166 26.17 21.85 -2.64
N PRO A 167 27.47 22.07 -2.41
CA PRO A 167 28.23 23.14 -3.04
C PRO A 167 28.55 22.85 -4.51
N GLU A 168 28.80 23.88 -5.31
CA GLU A 168 29.14 23.72 -6.73
C GLU A 168 30.40 22.89 -6.95
N THR A 169 31.33 22.90 -5.98
CA THR A 169 32.52 22.04 -5.99
C THR A 169 32.17 20.55 -6.00
N MET A 170 31.09 20.15 -5.33
CA MET A 170 30.58 18.78 -5.31
C MET A 170 29.78 18.47 -6.57
N LEU A 171 28.87 19.37 -6.96
CA LEU A 171 28.04 19.20 -8.17
C LEU A 171 28.89 19.12 -9.46
N GLY A 172 30.02 19.82 -9.47
CA GLY A 172 30.99 19.86 -10.57
C GLY A 172 32.11 18.82 -10.49
N ASP A 173 32.19 17.97 -9.45
CA ASP A 173 33.30 17.03 -9.27
C ASP A 173 33.23 15.89 -10.29
N ASN A 174 33.98 16.04 -11.38
CA ASN A 174 34.11 15.03 -12.43
C ASN A 174 35.30 14.07 -12.22
N SER A 175 35.95 14.11 -11.05
CA SER A 175 37.01 13.15 -10.71
C SER A 175 36.45 11.73 -10.65
N ILE A 176 37.31 10.74 -10.90
CA ILE A 176 36.91 9.34 -10.93
C ILE A 176 36.69 8.82 -9.49
N GLY A 177 35.50 8.29 -9.23
CA GLY A 177 35.10 7.68 -7.97
C GLY A 177 35.53 6.23 -7.83
N SER A 178 35.11 5.59 -6.72
CA SER A 178 35.51 4.23 -6.33
C SER A 178 35.09 3.14 -7.32
N ASN A 179 34.04 3.37 -8.10
CA ASN A 179 33.50 2.44 -9.08
C ASN A 179 33.98 2.71 -10.52
N GLY A 180 34.90 3.66 -10.71
CA GLY A 180 35.42 4.04 -12.02
C GLY A 180 34.55 5.02 -12.81
N ALA A 181 33.38 5.42 -12.29
CA ALA A 181 32.56 6.49 -12.86
C ALA A 181 32.96 7.86 -12.26
N ALA A 182 32.55 8.96 -12.89
CA ALA A 182 32.72 10.30 -12.32
C ALA A 182 31.91 10.43 -11.01
N LYS A 183 32.43 11.14 -10.00
CA LYS A 183 31.74 11.31 -8.71
C LYS A 183 30.39 12.00 -8.85
N ASN A 184 30.29 13.03 -9.69
CA ASN A 184 29.02 13.69 -9.98
C ASN A 184 28.10 12.93 -10.95
N ARG A 185 28.33 11.62 -11.19
CA ARG A 185 27.51 10.85 -12.13
C ARG A 185 26.06 10.72 -11.69
N TRP A 186 25.79 10.70 -10.39
CA TRP A 186 24.45 10.73 -9.81
C TRP A 186 23.64 11.94 -10.31
N LEU A 187 24.29 13.09 -10.50
CA LEU A 187 23.66 14.30 -11.04
C LEU A 187 23.65 14.32 -12.58
N THR A 188 24.78 14.02 -13.21
CA THR A 188 24.96 14.23 -14.66
C THR A 188 24.31 13.16 -15.53
N CYS A 189 24.15 11.93 -15.05
CA CYS A 189 23.52 10.87 -15.84
C CYS A 189 22.11 11.21 -16.35
N PRO A 190 21.15 11.63 -15.50
CA PRO A 190 19.83 12.03 -15.95
C PRO A 190 19.84 13.34 -16.74
N GLN A 191 20.83 14.22 -16.53
CA GLN A 191 20.99 15.47 -17.30
C GLN A 191 21.42 15.19 -18.75
N ASP A 192 22.38 14.30 -18.95
CA ASP A 192 22.92 13.97 -20.27
C ASP A 192 21.93 13.12 -21.08
N THR A 193 21.25 12.18 -20.42
CA THR A 193 20.40 11.19 -21.09
C THR A 193 18.94 11.62 -21.20
N ALA A 194 18.51 12.60 -20.41
CA ALA A 194 17.11 12.96 -20.21
C ALA A 194 16.22 11.75 -19.84
N ARG A 195 16.80 10.75 -19.18
CA ARG A 195 16.14 9.50 -18.73
C ARG A 195 16.50 9.21 -17.28
N THR A 196 15.69 8.38 -16.63
CA THR A 196 16.04 7.87 -15.30
C THR A 196 17.31 7.01 -15.38
N CYS A 197 18.22 7.21 -14.43
CA CYS A 197 19.42 6.41 -14.31
C CYS A 197 19.40 5.56 -13.04
N MET A 198 19.78 4.29 -13.18
CA MET A 198 20.19 3.44 -12.08
C MET A 198 21.71 3.49 -11.96
N LEU A 199 22.23 4.03 -10.87
CA LEU A 199 23.66 4.26 -10.70
C LEU A 199 24.34 2.99 -10.20
N GLU A 200 25.53 2.69 -10.74
CA GLU A 200 26.37 1.63 -10.19
C GLU A 200 26.81 1.98 -8.77
N PRO A 201 26.93 1.02 -7.84
CA PRO A 201 27.33 1.27 -6.46
C PRO A 201 28.57 2.15 -6.38
N TYR A 202 28.52 3.20 -5.57
CA TYR A 202 29.61 4.13 -5.37
C TYR A 202 29.76 4.47 -3.89
N LEU A 203 30.95 4.92 -3.53
CA LEU A 203 31.24 5.40 -2.19
C LEU A 203 31.12 6.92 -2.21
N ASP A 204 30.33 7.46 -1.30
CA ASP A 204 30.13 8.91 -1.16
C ASP A 204 30.37 9.37 0.28
N GLU A 205 30.65 10.66 0.43
CA GLU A 205 30.79 11.31 1.74
C GLU A 205 29.53 12.11 2.07
N VAL A 206 28.77 11.65 3.07
CA VAL A 206 27.54 12.29 3.54
C VAL A 206 27.74 12.74 4.97
N ASN A 207 27.73 14.05 5.22
CA ASN A 207 27.95 14.64 6.56
C ASN A 207 29.22 14.09 7.26
N GLY A 208 30.32 13.95 6.51
CA GLY A 208 31.60 13.44 7.00
C GLY A 208 31.67 11.93 7.21
N ARG A 209 30.66 11.17 6.77
CA ARG A 209 30.62 9.70 6.82
C ARG A 209 30.73 9.11 5.43
N GLN A 210 31.60 8.13 5.27
CA GLN A 210 31.72 7.36 4.03
C GLN A 210 30.58 6.34 3.97
N VAL A 211 29.70 6.48 2.97
CA VAL A 211 28.51 5.66 2.79
C VAL A 211 28.57 5.01 1.42
N LEU A 212 28.45 3.69 1.40
CA LEU A 212 28.37 2.92 0.16
C LEU A 212 26.90 2.80 -0.26
N MET A 213 26.57 3.34 -1.43
CA MET A 213 25.19 3.47 -1.90
C MET A 213 25.07 3.25 -3.40
N THR A 214 23.84 3.11 -3.86
CA THR A 214 23.41 3.21 -5.26
C THR A 214 22.25 4.19 -5.32
N SER A 215 21.96 4.75 -6.49
CA SER A 215 20.94 5.78 -6.60
C SER A 215 20.02 5.58 -7.79
N ILE A 216 18.76 5.97 -7.61
CA ILE A 216 17.79 6.14 -8.68
C ILE A 216 17.71 7.65 -8.95
N ALA A 217 18.18 8.09 -10.10
CA ALA A 217 18.26 9.49 -10.47
C ALA A 217 17.25 9.83 -11.58
N LEU A 218 16.27 10.68 -11.26
CA LEU A 218 15.11 11.04 -12.06
C LEU A 218 15.27 12.46 -12.64
N PRO A 219 15.22 12.65 -13.98
CA PRO A 219 15.23 13.98 -14.56
C PRO A 219 13.87 14.67 -14.36
N LEU A 220 13.89 15.95 -13.97
CA LEU A 220 12.74 16.84 -14.04
C LEU A 220 12.74 17.51 -15.41
N LEU A 221 11.71 17.23 -16.21
CA LEU A 221 11.59 17.71 -17.59
C LEU A 221 10.57 18.84 -17.71
N GLU A 222 10.95 19.92 -18.41
CA GLU A 222 10.04 20.95 -18.90
C GLU A 222 10.26 21.15 -20.39
N HIS A 223 9.22 21.01 -21.19
CA HIS A 223 9.29 21.10 -22.67
C HIS A 223 10.39 20.22 -23.28
N GLY A 224 10.62 19.04 -22.71
CA GLY A 224 11.66 18.08 -23.16
C GLY A 224 13.10 18.44 -22.75
N LYS A 225 13.31 19.49 -21.95
CA LYS A 225 14.62 19.86 -21.39
C LYS A 225 14.71 19.51 -19.91
N VAL A 226 15.87 19.04 -19.47
CA VAL A 226 16.13 18.76 -18.05
C VAL A 226 16.32 20.08 -17.30
N VAL A 227 15.41 20.40 -16.39
CA VAL A 227 15.48 21.59 -15.53
C VAL A 227 16.02 21.30 -14.14
N GLY A 228 16.00 20.03 -13.74
CA GLY A 228 16.54 19.58 -12.45
C GLY A 228 16.59 18.07 -12.37
N VAL A 229 17.08 17.55 -11.25
CA VAL A 229 17.21 16.13 -10.96
C VAL A 229 16.73 15.88 -9.55
N VAL A 230 15.84 14.90 -9.40
CA VAL A 230 15.53 14.27 -8.12
C VAL A 230 16.32 12.98 -8.06
N GLY A 231 16.90 12.62 -6.93
CA GLY A 231 17.35 11.25 -6.75
C GLY A 231 17.15 10.72 -5.35
N LEU A 232 17.15 9.40 -5.30
CA LEU A 232 16.95 8.61 -4.10
C LEU A 232 18.16 7.70 -3.93
N ASP A 233 18.81 7.82 -2.78
CA ASP A 233 19.98 7.03 -2.43
C ASP A 233 19.56 5.83 -1.61
N ILE A 234 20.03 4.66 -2.02
CA ILE A 234 19.77 3.37 -1.43
C ILE A 234 21.09 2.86 -0.87
N GLY A 235 21.13 2.66 0.45
CA GLY A 235 22.32 2.16 1.12
C GLY A 235 22.57 0.70 0.77
N LEU A 236 23.81 0.34 0.43
CA LEU A 236 24.16 -1.06 0.17
C LEU A 236 23.99 -1.93 1.43
N ALA A 237 23.98 -1.34 2.64
CA ALA A 237 23.61 -2.05 3.86
C ALA A 237 22.19 -2.64 3.81
N ASN A 238 21.23 -1.94 3.18
CA ASN A 238 19.85 -2.44 3.04
C ASN A 238 19.80 -3.62 2.05
N LEU A 239 20.51 -3.50 0.91
CA LEU A 239 20.63 -4.57 -0.09
C LEU A 239 21.41 -5.79 0.45
N GLN A 240 22.39 -5.54 1.32
CA GLN A 240 23.10 -6.56 2.07
C GLN A 240 22.14 -7.30 3.01
N GLN A 241 21.27 -6.59 3.72
CA GLN A 241 20.28 -7.20 4.59
C GLN A 241 19.29 -8.07 3.79
N LEU A 242 18.84 -7.62 2.61
CA LEU A 242 18.03 -8.44 1.70
C LEU A 242 18.75 -9.73 1.29
N SER A 243 20.06 -9.68 1.05
CA SER A 243 20.86 -10.87 0.74
C SER A 243 20.96 -11.81 1.94
N VAL A 244 21.19 -11.29 3.15
CA VAL A 244 21.26 -12.06 4.39
C VAL A 244 19.93 -12.73 4.72
N ASP A 245 18.82 -12.02 4.54
CA ASP A 245 17.47 -12.54 4.75
C ASP A 245 17.14 -13.62 3.71
N GLY A 246 17.44 -13.37 2.43
CA GLY A 246 17.26 -14.37 1.37
C GLY A 246 18.07 -15.64 1.61
N ARG A 247 19.25 -15.55 2.23
CA ARG A 247 20.04 -16.73 2.61
C ARG A 247 19.32 -17.59 3.64
N ARG A 248 18.65 -17.00 4.64
CA ARG A 248 17.93 -17.77 5.68
C ARG A 248 16.87 -18.67 5.07
N ASP A 249 16.20 -18.19 4.03
CA ASP A 249 15.16 -18.92 3.31
C ASP A 249 15.73 -19.98 2.34
N LEU A 250 17.01 -19.88 2.00
CA LEU A 250 17.68 -20.73 1.01
C LEU A 250 18.35 -21.95 1.66
N PHE A 251 17.65 -23.09 1.64
CA PHE A 251 18.15 -24.38 2.15
C PHE A 251 18.66 -24.30 3.59
N ASP A 252 17.82 -23.81 4.51
CA ASP A 252 18.13 -23.67 5.94
C ASP A 252 19.42 -22.88 6.22
N GLY A 253 19.71 -21.87 5.40
CA GLY A 253 20.89 -21.02 5.55
C GLY A 253 22.18 -21.58 4.96
N GLN A 254 22.14 -22.74 4.30
CA GLN A 254 23.33 -23.39 3.70
C GLN A 254 23.73 -22.80 2.34
N GLY A 255 22.86 -21.99 1.72
CA GLY A 255 23.17 -21.27 0.49
C GLY A 255 23.81 -19.90 0.72
N GLN A 256 24.04 -19.21 -0.38
CA GLN A 256 24.45 -17.81 -0.42
C GLN A 256 23.60 -17.07 -1.45
N VAL A 257 23.21 -15.85 -1.12
CA VAL A 257 22.52 -14.91 -2.00
C VAL A 257 23.45 -13.74 -2.25
N SER A 258 23.61 -13.35 -3.50
CA SER A 258 24.35 -12.15 -3.89
C SER A 258 23.56 -11.36 -4.92
N ILE A 259 23.69 -10.04 -4.88
CA ILE A 259 23.08 -9.11 -5.83
C ILE A 259 24.23 -8.53 -6.62
N ALA A 260 24.26 -8.79 -7.93
CA ALA A 260 25.25 -8.20 -8.81
C ALA A 260 24.60 -7.23 -9.79
N THR A 261 25.29 -6.12 -10.03
CA THR A 261 24.82 -5.06 -10.89
C THR A 261 25.08 -5.36 -12.36
N ALA A 262 24.59 -4.49 -13.26
CA ALA A 262 24.85 -4.60 -14.69
C ALA A 262 26.34 -4.50 -15.03
N ALA A 263 27.10 -3.67 -14.30
CA ALA A 263 28.57 -3.62 -14.40
C ALA A 263 29.29 -4.80 -13.72
N GLY A 264 28.55 -5.70 -13.05
CA GLY A 264 29.10 -6.85 -12.34
C GLY A 264 29.71 -6.49 -10.98
N LEU A 265 29.32 -5.37 -10.37
CA LEU A 265 29.69 -5.03 -8.99
C LEU A 265 28.73 -5.71 -8.01
N LEU A 266 29.19 -6.04 -6.81
CA LEU A 266 28.33 -6.61 -5.77
C LEU A 266 27.58 -5.51 -5.02
N ALA A 267 26.26 -5.50 -5.14
CA ALA A 267 25.38 -4.64 -4.34
C ALA A 267 24.88 -5.32 -3.06
N GLY A 268 25.00 -6.64 -2.98
CA GLY A 268 24.66 -7.45 -1.81
C GLY A 268 25.43 -8.77 -1.83
N ASN A 269 25.92 -9.23 -0.68
CA ASN A 269 26.61 -10.50 -0.54
C ASN A 269 26.37 -11.10 0.84
N SER A 270 25.49 -12.10 0.95
CA SER A 270 25.09 -12.67 2.24
C SER A 270 26.20 -13.33 3.05
N ARG A 271 27.37 -13.58 2.44
CA ARG A 271 28.51 -14.27 3.05
C ARG A 271 29.56 -13.30 3.57
N ASP A 272 29.82 -12.22 2.85
CA ASP A 272 30.89 -11.25 3.13
C ASP A 272 30.48 -9.84 2.69
N ASP A 273 30.16 -8.98 3.66
CA ASP A 273 29.80 -7.58 3.41
C ASP A 273 30.99 -6.71 2.99
N SER A 274 32.23 -7.15 3.22
CA SER A 274 33.42 -6.44 2.78
C SER A 274 33.63 -6.51 1.25
N ALA A 275 32.86 -7.37 0.56
CA ALA A 275 32.86 -7.50 -0.88
C ALA A 275 31.95 -6.48 -1.60
N LEU A 276 31.13 -5.73 -0.86
CA LEU A 276 30.21 -4.74 -1.43
C LEU A 276 30.95 -3.67 -2.24
N GLY A 277 30.39 -3.31 -3.40
CA GLY A 277 30.95 -2.34 -4.35
C GLY A 277 32.13 -2.87 -5.18
N LYS A 278 32.61 -4.10 -4.94
CA LYS A 278 33.72 -4.71 -5.70
C LYS A 278 33.19 -5.58 -6.85
N PRO A 279 33.99 -5.82 -7.91
CA PRO A 279 33.63 -6.76 -8.96
C PRO A 279 33.37 -8.16 -8.41
N MET A 280 32.29 -8.78 -8.87
CA MET A 280 31.94 -10.16 -8.56
C MET A 280 32.92 -11.13 -9.23
N ASP A 281 33.28 -12.21 -8.52
CA ASP A 281 34.06 -13.29 -9.11
C ASP A 281 33.24 -14.04 -10.18
N LYS A 282 33.78 -14.13 -11.39
CA LYS A 282 33.16 -14.84 -12.51
C LYS A 282 33.41 -16.35 -12.45
N ALA A 283 34.46 -16.79 -11.76
CA ALA A 283 34.71 -18.20 -11.54
C ALA A 283 33.73 -18.76 -10.49
N VAL A 284 33.23 -19.96 -10.75
CA VAL A 284 32.48 -20.75 -9.76
C VAL A 284 33.46 -21.79 -9.22
N PRO A 285 33.75 -21.82 -7.90
CA PRO A 285 34.63 -22.82 -7.34
C PRO A 285 34.09 -24.25 -7.56
N ASP A 286 34.98 -25.22 -7.73
CA ASP A 286 34.58 -26.64 -7.86
C ASP A 286 33.73 -27.08 -6.66
N GLY A 287 32.60 -27.76 -6.94
CA GLY A 287 31.66 -28.24 -5.92
C GLY A 287 30.63 -27.21 -5.44
N LEU A 288 30.54 -26.04 -6.09
CA LEU A 288 29.48 -25.05 -5.89
C LEU A 288 28.58 -24.97 -7.12
N LEU A 289 27.28 -25.13 -6.90
CA LEU A 289 26.27 -24.84 -7.91
C LEU A 289 25.90 -23.35 -7.82
N ARG A 290 26.05 -22.62 -8.92
CA ARG A 290 25.63 -21.22 -9.04
C ARG A 290 24.50 -21.10 -10.07
N VAL A 291 23.43 -20.42 -9.69
CA VAL A 291 22.34 -20.02 -10.60
C VAL A 291 22.20 -18.50 -10.52
N ALA A 292 22.04 -17.87 -11.68
CA ALA A 292 21.79 -16.44 -11.80
C ALA A 292 20.41 -16.21 -12.40
N HIS A 293 19.65 -15.27 -11.84
CA HIS A 293 18.39 -14.82 -12.42
C HIS A 293 18.43 -13.30 -12.60
N PRO A 294 18.17 -12.78 -13.82
CA PRO A 294 18.15 -11.35 -14.06
C PRO A 294 16.90 -10.70 -13.45
N PHE A 295 17.02 -9.44 -13.07
CA PHE A 295 15.91 -8.56 -12.72
C PHE A 295 16.23 -7.12 -13.13
N THR A 296 15.21 -6.31 -13.36
CA THR A 296 15.40 -4.93 -13.81
C THR A 296 15.05 -3.99 -12.64
N PRO A 297 16.04 -3.30 -12.02
CA PRO A 297 15.79 -2.46 -10.83
C PRO A 297 14.75 -1.37 -11.09
N ILE A 298 14.85 -0.72 -12.25
CA ILE A 298 13.92 0.31 -12.73
C ILE A 298 13.65 0.10 -14.23
N PRO A 299 12.53 0.60 -14.78
CA PRO A 299 12.23 0.44 -16.20
C PRO A 299 13.34 0.97 -17.13
N ASP A 300 13.52 0.31 -18.28
CA ASP A 300 14.43 0.73 -19.36
C ASP A 300 15.94 0.78 -18.99
N THR A 301 16.37 0.10 -17.93
CA THR A 301 17.79 -0.07 -17.59
C THR A 301 18.32 -1.48 -17.84
N ALA A 302 19.65 -1.62 -17.92
CA ALA A 302 20.30 -2.92 -17.99
C ALA A 302 19.95 -3.77 -16.75
N PRO A 303 19.68 -5.08 -16.92
CA PRO A 303 19.28 -5.93 -15.81
C PRO A 303 20.44 -6.13 -14.84
N TRP A 304 20.10 -6.09 -13.56
CA TRP A 304 20.92 -6.65 -12.49
C TRP A 304 20.60 -8.14 -12.38
N GLN A 305 21.31 -8.85 -11.52
CA GLN A 305 21.10 -10.28 -11.33
C GLN A 305 21.23 -10.68 -9.88
N VAL A 306 20.37 -11.60 -9.45
CA VAL A 306 20.53 -12.33 -8.19
C VAL A 306 21.29 -13.60 -8.47
N LEU A 307 22.31 -13.87 -7.69
CA LEU A 307 23.08 -15.09 -7.73
C LEU A 307 22.81 -15.91 -6.49
N LEU A 308 22.39 -17.15 -6.71
CA LEU A 308 22.25 -18.15 -5.68
C LEU A 308 23.37 -19.16 -5.82
N GLU A 309 24.15 -19.32 -4.75
CA GLU A 309 25.20 -20.32 -4.67
C GLU A 309 24.87 -21.34 -3.59
N LEU A 310 25.05 -22.62 -3.90
CA LEU A 310 24.81 -23.70 -2.97
C LEU A 310 25.89 -24.78 -3.14
N PRO A 311 26.52 -25.27 -2.06
CA PRO A 311 27.43 -26.38 -2.16
C PRO A 311 26.73 -27.64 -2.68
N GLU A 312 27.32 -28.32 -3.67
CA GLU A 312 26.75 -29.54 -4.25
C GLU A 312 26.54 -30.64 -3.20
N SER A 313 27.36 -30.66 -2.15
CA SER A 313 27.22 -31.61 -1.03
C SER A 313 25.87 -31.51 -0.32
N VAL A 314 25.27 -30.32 -0.25
CA VAL A 314 23.93 -30.10 0.33
C VAL A 314 22.85 -30.73 -0.56
N LEU A 315 23.00 -30.64 -1.88
CA LEU A 315 22.07 -31.23 -2.85
C LEU A 315 22.21 -32.76 -2.93
N GLN A 316 23.42 -33.28 -2.74
CA GLN A 316 23.72 -34.71 -2.84
C GLN A 316 23.42 -35.47 -1.53
N ALA A 317 23.25 -34.82 -0.39
CA ALA A 317 23.04 -35.49 0.89
C ALA A 317 21.87 -36.51 0.88
N PRO A 318 20.69 -36.23 0.28
CA PRO A 318 19.63 -37.23 0.14
C PRO A 318 20.01 -38.39 -0.80
N ALA A 319 20.75 -38.12 -1.87
CA ALA A 319 21.22 -39.13 -2.83
C ALA A 319 22.24 -40.08 -2.21
N VAL A 320 23.18 -39.53 -1.44
CA VAL A 320 24.22 -40.30 -0.72
C VAL A 320 23.58 -41.17 0.37
N ALA A 321 22.61 -40.64 1.12
CA ALA A 321 21.87 -41.41 2.12
C ALA A 321 21.08 -42.58 1.50
N LEU A 322 20.55 -42.40 0.28
CA LEU A 322 19.87 -43.45 -0.47
C LEU A 322 20.85 -44.51 -1.01
N ASN A 323 21.99 -44.09 -1.56
CA ASN A 323 23.05 -45.00 -2.03
C ASN A 323 23.59 -45.87 -0.90
N GLN A 324 23.79 -45.31 0.30
CA GLN A 324 24.21 -46.08 1.47
C GLN A 324 23.18 -47.16 1.86
N ARG A 325 21.87 -46.89 1.71
CA ARG A 325 20.82 -47.90 1.95
C ARG A 325 20.80 -48.98 0.86
N LEU A 326 21.02 -48.61 -0.40
CA LEU A 326 21.07 -49.55 -1.52
C LEU A 326 22.30 -50.46 -1.46
N ASP A 327 23.47 -49.92 -1.08
CA ASP A 327 24.71 -50.69 -0.93
C ASP A 327 24.61 -51.70 0.23
N ALA A 328 24.04 -51.31 1.36
CA ALA A 328 23.76 -52.22 2.47
C ALA A 328 22.82 -53.36 2.06
N HIS A 329 21.84 -53.08 1.19
CA HIS A 329 20.91 -54.09 0.70
C HIS A 329 21.53 -55.03 -0.36
N ASN A 330 22.41 -54.51 -1.23
CA ASN A 330 23.11 -55.27 -2.28
C ASN A 330 24.19 -56.20 -1.72
N GLN A 331 24.89 -55.82 -0.63
CA GLN A 331 25.87 -56.69 0.01
C GLN A 331 25.23 -57.95 0.60
N ASN A 332 24.05 -57.83 1.21
CA ASN A 332 23.28 -58.96 1.73
C ASN A 332 22.69 -59.85 0.62
N ALA A 333 22.31 -59.24 -0.53
CA ALA A 333 21.80 -59.97 -1.69
C ALA A 333 22.91 -60.76 -2.43
N ASN A 334 24.13 -60.24 -2.51
CA ASN A 334 25.24 -60.94 -3.16
C ASN A 334 25.72 -62.16 -2.36
N LEU A 335 25.79 -62.05 -1.02
CA LEU A 335 26.10 -63.20 -0.14
C LEU A 335 25.05 -64.33 -0.24
N THR A 336 23.77 -63.97 -0.31
CA THR A 336 22.69 -64.96 -0.46
C THR A 336 22.70 -65.62 -1.85
N SER A 337 22.98 -64.88 -2.92
CA SER A 337 23.11 -65.44 -4.28
C SER A 337 24.31 -66.40 -4.44
N LEU A 338 25.44 -66.11 -3.77
CA LEU A 338 26.63 -66.97 -3.74
C LEU A 338 26.36 -68.28 -2.99
N LEU A 339 25.66 -68.21 -1.86
CA LEU A 339 25.25 -69.38 -1.08
C LEU A 339 24.23 -70.25 -1.82
N ILE A 340 23.27 -69.64 -2.53
CA ILE A 340 22.30 -70.35 -3.37
C ILE A 340 23.00 -71.03 -4.55
N GLY A 341 23.96 -70.37 -5.21
CA GLY A 341 24.73 -70.93 -6.34
C GLY A 341 25.61 -72.12 -5.96
N ILE A 342 26.30 -72.04 -4.81
CA ILE A 342 27.06 -73.17 -4.25
C ILE A 342 26.10 -74.31 -3.87
N GLY A 343 24.94 -73.97 -3.29
CA GLY A 343 23.88 -74.93 -2.96
C GLY A 343 23.29 -75.64 -4.19
N THR A 344 23.11 -74.94 -5.32
CA THR A 344 22.54 -75.55 -6.55
C THR A 344 23.53 -76.47 -7.26
N ALA A 345 24.83 -76.15 -7.22
CA ALA A 345 25.87 -77.04 -7.75
C ALA A 345 25.99 -78.35 -6.96
N ILE A 346 25.86 -78.30 -5.64
CA ILE A 346 25.84 -79.47 -4.76
C ILE A 346 24.55 -80.27 -4.92
N ALA A 347 23.39 -79.59 -4.99
CA ALA A 347 22.09 -80.24 -5.17
C ALA A 347 21.96 -80.93 -6.54
N GLY A 348 22.50 -80.36 -7.63
CA GLY A 348 22.44 -80.98 -8.96
C GLY A 348 23.36 -82.20 -9.11
N LEU A 349 24.51 -82.25 -8.42
CA LEU A 349 25.32 -83.46 -8.29
C LEU A 349 24.61 -84.56 -7.49
N LEU A 350 23.78 -84.19 -6.52
CA LEU A 350 22.95 -85.09 -5.72
C LEU A 350 21.72 -85.61 -6.50
N LEU A 351 21.10 -84.76 -7.33
CA LEU A 351 19.87 -85.06 -8.09
C LEU A 351 20.11 -86.06 -9.24
N VAL A 352 21.30 -86.03 -9.85
CA VAL A 352 21.76 -87.02 -10.85
C VAL A 352 21.98 -88.41 -10.22
N TRP A 353 22.26 -88.47 -8.91
CA TRP A 353 22.41 -89.71 -8.16
C TRP A 353 21.07 -90.29 -7.68
N LEU A 354 20.11 -89.43 -7.28
CA LEU A 354 18.80 -89.83 -6.75
C LEU A 354 17.79 -90.25 -7.85
N THR A 355 17.84 -89.65 -9.04
CA THR A 355 16.93 -89.96 -10.15
C THR A 355 17.12 -91.37 -10.73
N ALA A 356 18.25 -92.03 -10.46
CA ALA A 356 18.55 -93.38 -10.94
C ALA A 356 17.83 -94.51 -10.17
N ARG A 357 17.10 -94.24 -9.07
CA ARG A 357 16.62 -95.33 -8.21
C ARG A 357 15.17 -95.31 -7.69
N GLY A 358 14.34 -94.27 -7.93
CA GLY A 358 13.07 -94.23 -7.17
C GLY A 358 11.86 -93.50 -7.74
N VAL A 359 11.88 -92.99 -8.97
CA VAL A 359 10.88 -91.97 -9.39
C VAL A 359 9.54 -92.53 -9.86
N SER A 360 9.40 -93.82 -10.20
CA SER A 360 8.25 -94.22 -11.01
C SER A 360 6.94 -94.57 -10.28
N ARG A 361 6.76 -94.35 -8.96
CA ARG A 361 5.47 -94.74 -8.31
C ARG A 361 4.80 -93.81 -7.26
N PRO A 362 5.46 -92.90 -6.51
CA PRO A 362 4.73 -92.09 -5.51
C PRO A 362 4.12 -90.77 -6.05
N ILE A 363 4.54 -90.30 -7.23
CA ILE A 363 4.16 -88.98 -7.79
C ILE A 363 2.64 -88.78 -7.95
N LEU A 364 1.88 -89.86 -8.15
CA LEU A 364 0.43 -89.78 -8.35
C LEU A 364 -0.36 -89.47 -7.06
N ALA A 365 0.21 -89.67 -5.87
CA ALA A 365 -0.52 -89.47 -4.61
C ALA A 365 -0.54 -88.01 -4.11
N VAL A 366 0.45 -87.19 -4.50
CA VAL A 366 0.53 -85.76 -4.12
C VAL A 366 -0.19 -84.86 -5.13
N ALA A 367 -0.24 -85.23 -6.40
CA ALA A 367 -0.98 -84.51 -7.44
C ALA A 367 -2.48 -84.40 -7.13
N ALA A 368 -3.10 -85.47 -6.60
CA ALA A 368 -4.52 -85.49 -6.24
C ALA A 368 -4.89 -84.59 -5.04
N ARG A 369 -3.93 -84.23 -4.17
CA ARG A 369 -4.16 -83.32 -3.03
C ARG A 369 -3.90 -81.85 -3.38
N LEU A 370 -3.04 -81.60 -4.37
CA LEU A 370 -2.86 -80.27 -5.00
C LEU A 370 -4.07 -79.90 -5.86
N GLU A 371 -4.72 -80.89 -6.49
CA GLU A 371 -6.00 -80.72 -7.18
C GLU A 371 -7.08 -80.21 -6.22
N ASP A 372 -7.23 -80.81 -5.04
CA ASP A 372 -8.20 -80.41 -3.99
C ASP A 372 -8.01 -78.95 -3.48
N ILE A 373 -6.77 -78.43 -3.47
CA ILE A 373 -6.46 -77.04 -3.07
C ILE A 373 -6.58 -76.07 -4.26
N ALA A 374 -6.31 -76.54 -5.48
CA ALA A 374 -6.44 -75.75 -6.71
C ALA A 374 -7.90 -75.67 -7.22
N SER A 375 -8.77 -76.61 -6.83
CA SER A 375 -10.21 -76.64 -7.17
C SER A 375 -11.14 -76.33 -5.99
N GLY A 376 -10.61 -76.02 -4.80
CA GLY A 376 -11.37 -75.73 -3.58
C GLY A 376 -11.56 -74.24 -3.27
N GLU A 377 -12.48 -73.93 -2.34
CA GLU A 377 -12.96 -72.59 -1.92
C GLU A 377 -11.92 -71.70 -1.19
N GLY A 378 -10.63 -71.72 -1.58
CA GLY A 378 -9.61 -70.81 -1.04
C GLY A 378 -9.28 -70.96 0.46
N ASP A 379 -9.49 -72.15 1.04
CA ASP A 379 -9.24 -72.42 2.46
C ASP A 379 -7.75 -72.60 2.76
N LEU A 380 -7.08 -71.49 3.08
CA LEU A 380 -5.65 -71.45 3.41
C LEU A 380 -5.38 -71.96 4.84
N THR A 381 -6.39 -72.31 5.64
CA THR A 381 -6.20 -72.87 7.00
C THR A 381 -5.86 -74.36 6.98
N ARG A 382 -6.06 -75.04 5.84
CA ARG A 382 -5.71 -76.45 5.65
C ARG A 382 -4.19 -76.61 5.61
N ARG A 383 -3.72 -77.76 6.10
CA ARG A 383 -2.30 -78.16 6.06
C ARG A 383 -2.22 -79.58 5.50
N LEU A 384 -1.15 -79.86 4.75
CA LEU A 384 -0.89 -81.20 4.26
C LEU A 384 -0.21 -82.02 5.38
N ASP A 385 -0.81 -83.14 5.78
CA ASP A 385 -0.27 -84.05 6.78
C ASP A 385 0.36 -85.28 6.09
N TYR A 386 1.69 -85.37 6.14
CA TYR A 386 2.44 -86.49 5.62
C TYR A 386 3.62 -86.79 6.54
N ALA A 387 3.48 -87.86 7.32
CA ALA A 387 4.34 -88.17 8.47
C ALA A 387 5.68 -88.86 8.12
N ARG A 388 6.00 -89.13 6.85
CA ARG A 388 7.29 -89.73 6.48
C ARG A 388 8.35 -88.66 6.24
N GLN A 389 9.56 -88.88 6.73
CA GLN A 389 10.70 -87.95 6.58
C GLN A 389 11.44 -88.13 5.25
N ASP A 390 10.68 -88.28 4.16
CA ASP A 390 11.19 -88.40 2.78
C ASP A 390 10.98 -87.09 1.99
N GLU A 391 11.32 -87.06 0.70
CA GLU A 391 11.23 -85.88 -0.16
C GLU A 391 9.80 -85.32 -0.28
N LEU A 392 8.77 -86.16 -0.13
CA LEU A 392 7.37 -85.72 -0.13
C LEU A 392 6.97 -85.12 1.22
N GLY A 393 7.54 -85.61 2.33
CA GLY A 393 7.42 -84.98 3.65
C GLY A 393 8.07 -83.61 3.75
N GLN A 394 9.21 -83.42 3.08
CA GLN A 394 9.81 -82.09 2.92
C GLN A 394 8.94 -81.16 2.07
N LEU A 395 8.32 -81.66 0.99
CA LEU A 395 7.42 -80.88 0.14
C LEU A 395 6.18 -80.40 0.92
N THR A 396 5.53 -81.27 1.70
CA THR A 396 4.41 -80.89 2.57
C THR A 396 4.80 -79.86 3.62
N ASN A 397 6.00 -79.97 4.21
CA ASN A 397 6.50 -78.97 5.16
C ASN A 397 6.79 -77.61 4.53
N TRP A 398 7.40 -77.55 3.33
CA TRP A 398 7.65 -76.30 2.62
C TRP A 398 6.36 -75.66 2.09
N PHE A 399 5.40 -76.46 1.65
CA PHE A 399 4.07 -75.97 1.25
C PHE A 399 3.30 -75.37 2.44
N ASN A 400 3.32 -76.04 3.60
CA ASN A 400 2.75 -75.49 4.83
C ASN A 400 3.43 -74.16 5.24
N ARG A 401 4.77 -74.06 5.14
CA ARG A 401 5.50 -72.78 5.36
C ARG A 401 5.17 -71.68 4.35
N PHE A 402 4.84 -72.03 3.12
CA PHE A 402 4.36 -71.08 2.11
C PHE A 402 2.98 -70.52 2.51
N LEU A 403 2.07 -71.39 2.96
CA LEU A 403 0.77 -70.97 3.51
C LEU A 403 0.93 -70.10 4.76
N ASP A 404 1.86 -70.42 5.67
CA ASP A 404 2.15 -69.61 6.86
C ASP A 404 2.65 -68.19 6.52
N LYS A 405 3.23 -67.98 5.33
CA LYS A 405 3.60 -66.64 4.84
C LYS A 405 2.48 -65.96 4.06
N LEU A 406 1.64 -66.72 3.36
CA LEU A 406 0.56 -66.18 2.55
C LEU A 406 -0.62 -65.71 3.41
N GLN A 407 -0.94 -66.42 4.50
CA GLN A 407 -2.03 -66.07 5.41
C GLN A 407 -1.89 -64.65 6.00
N PRO A 408 -0.75 -64.23 6.60
CA PRO A 408 -0.58 -62.86 7.11
C PRO A 408 -0.67 -61.80 6.02
N ILE A 409 -0.23 -62.08 4.79
CA ILE A 409 -0.30 -61.14 3.66
C ILE A 409 -1.76 -60.90 3.27
N ILE A 410 -2.55 -61.97 3.12
CA ILE A 410 -3.98 -61.86 2.81
C ILE A 410 -4.75 -61.18 3.96
N ALA A 411 -4.40 -61.47 5.22
CA ALA A 411 -4.96 -60.78 6.37
C ALA A 411 -4.61 -59.28 6.39
N GLN A 412 -3.37 -58.92 6.04
CA GLN A 412 -2.94 -57.53 5.93
C GLN A 412 -3.65 -56.80 4.77
N VAL A 413 -3.84 -57.44 3.62
CA VAL A 413 -4.61 -56.89 2.50
C VAL A 413 -6.06 -56.64 2.90
N LYS A 414 -6.71 -57.59 3.60
CA LYS A 414 -8.06 -57.38 4.16
C LYS A 414 -8.10 -56.18 5.13
N GLY A 415 -7.07 -56.03 5.98
CA GLY A 415 -6.93 -54.88 6.87
C GLY A 415 -6.81 -53.55 6.11
N SER A 416 -5.93 -53.48 5.11
CA SER A 416 -5.75 -52.28 4.29
C SER A 416 -6.98 -51.91 3.45
N LEU A 417 -7.76 -52.91 3.00
CA LEU A 417 -9.02 -52.66 2.29
C LEU A 417 -10.10 -52.06 3.22
N GLN A 418 -10.15 -52.49 4.48
CA GLN A 418 -11.02 -51.88 5.48
C GLN A 418 -10.61 -50.43 5.77
N GLU A 419 -9.32 -50.17 5.96
CA GLU A 419 -8.79 -48.82 6.17
C GLU A 419 -9.07 -47.89 4.97
N ALA A 420 -8.99 -48.42 3.75
CA ALA A 420 -9.34 -47.70 2.53
C ALA A 420 -10.85 -47.35 2.44
N ARG A 421 -11.74 -48.26 2.89
CA ARG A 421 -13.18 -47.97 3.01
C ARG A 421 -13.44 -46.88 4.03
N ASP A 422 -12.87 -47.01 5.23
CA ASP A 422 -13.07 -46.05 6.33
C ASP A 422 -12.57 -44.65 5.92
N THR A 423 -11.42 -44.58 5.24
CA THR A 423 -10.88 -43.33 4.68
C THR A 423 -11.78 -42.74 3.59
N ALA A 424 -12.34 -43.58 2.71
CA ALA A 424 -13.28 -43.13 1.69
C ALA A 424 -14.58 -42.58 2.30
N ASP A 425 -15.13 -43.23 3.32
CA ASP A 425 -16.33 -42.77 4.02
C ASP A 425 -16.09 -41.45 4.75
N GLN A 426 -14.94 -41.32 5.43
CA GLN A 426 -14.52 -40.07 6.07
C GLN A 426 -14.35 -38.94 5.03
N SER A 427 -13.74 -39.25 3.89
CA SER A 427 -13.57 -38.29 2.79
C SER A 427 -14.90 -37.85 2.17
N ALA A 428 -15.87 -38.76 2.02
CA ALA A 428 -17.22 -38.43 1.56
C ALA A 428 -17.97 -37.53 2.55
N ALA A 429 -17.84 -37.81 3.86
CA ALA A 429 -18.44 -36.99 4.90
C ALA A 429 -17.86 -35.57 4.93
N ILE A 430 -16.53 -35.43 4.82
CA ILE A 430 -15.85 -34.14 4.71
C ILE A 430 -16.33 -33.39 3.47
N ALA A 431 -16.37 -34.05 2.30
CA ALA A 431 -16.83 -33.44 1.06
C ALA A 431 -18.28 -32.93 1.15
N SER A 432 -19.18 -33.69 1.77
CA SER A 432 -20.56 -33.26 2.00
C SER A 432 -20.64 -32.07 2.95
N GLN A 433 -19.85 -32.06 4.03
CA GLN A 433 -19.78 -30.94 4.97
C GLN A 433 -19.24 -29.67 4.29
N THR A 434 -18.19 -29.80 3.47
CA THR A 434 -17.63 -28.70 2.69
C THR A 434 -18.67 -28.14 1.71
N SER A 435 -19.38 -28.99 0.98
CA SER A 435 -20.44 -28.56 0.04
C SER A 435 -21.54 -27.75 0.75
N ASN A 436 -22.02 -28.23 1.91
CA ASN A 436 -23.00 -27.51 2.72
C ASN A 436 -22.45 -26.17 3.24
N GLY A 437 -21.17 -26.15 3.67
CA GLY A 437 -20.47 -24.93 4.08
C GLY A 437 -20.37 -23.91 2.95
N MET A 438 -20.06 -24.34 1.72
CA MET A 438 -20.00 -23.46 0.55
C MET A 438 -21.36 -22.86 0.20
N GLN A 439 -22.46 -23.61 0.34
CA GLN A 439 -23.81 -23.05 0.13
C GLN A 439 -24.15 -21.95 1.15
N GLN A 440 -23.74 -22.12 2.41
CA GLN A 440 -23.91 -21.09 3.43
C GLN A 440 -23.06 -19.86 3.11
N GLN A 441 -21.79 -20.07 2.80
CA GLN A 441 -20.87 -19.00 2.42
C GLN A 441 -21.36 -18.21 1.19
N HIS A 442 -21.95 -18.89 0.20
CA HIS A 442 -22.53 -18.21 -0.96
C HIS A 442 -23.64 -17.23 -0.58
N ARG A 443 -24.52 -17.58 0.37
CA ARG A 443 -25.57 -16.66 0.86
C ARG A 443 -24.98 -15.45 1.58
N GLU A 444 -23.92 -15.65 2.37
CA GLU A 444 -23.23 -14.56 3.08
C GLU A 444 -22.54 -13.61 2.09
N ILE A 445 -21.90 -14.16 1.05
CA ILE A 445 -21.29 -13.39 -0.05
C ILE A 445 -22.33 -12.49 -0.75
N GLU A 446 -23.51 -13.02 -1.08
CA GLU A 446 -24.59 -12.23 -1.70
C GLU A 446 -25.09 -11.09 -0.81
N GLN A 447 -25.16 -11.31 0.51
CA GLN A 447 -25.50 -10.26 1.47
C GLN A 447 -24.44 -9.16 1.53
N VAL A 448 -23.16 -9.53 1.54
CA VAL A 448 -22.05 -8.56 1.51
C VAL A 448 -22.04 -7.78 0.19
N ALA A 449 -22.28 -8.43 -0.95
CA ALA A 449 -22.38 -7.76 -2.25
C ALA A 449 -23.52 -6.73 -2.26
N THR A 450 -24.68 -7.09 -1.69
CA THR A 450 -25.82 -6.18 -1.57
C THR A 450 -25.47 -4.98 -0.69
N ALA A 451 -24.89 -5.22 0.48
CA ALA A 451 -24.48 -4.16 1.40
C ALA A 451 -23.41 -3.22 0.79
N ALA A 452 -22.48 -3.76 0.00
CA ALA A 452 -21.47 -2.97 -0.71
C ALA A 452 -22.10 -2.07 -1.78
N ASN A 453 -23.08 -2.57 -2.54
CA ASN A 453 -23.82 -1.76 -3.51
C ASN A 453 -24.63 -0.64 -2.82
N GLU A 454 -25.33 -0.97 -1.72
CA GLU A 454 -26.06 0.04 -0.93
C GLU A 454 -25.10 1.09 -0.36
N MET A 455 -23.93 0.67 0.15
CA MET A 455 -22.90 1.58 0.65
C MET A 455 -22.39 2.53 -0.44
N SER A 456 -22.10 2.03 -1.64
CA SER A 456 -21.69 2.88 -2.77
C SER A 456 -22.77 3.90 -3.14
N ALA A 457 -24.04 3.48 -3.22
CA ALA A 457 -25.15 4.37 -3.51
C ALA A 457 -25.30 5.47 -2.43
N THR A 458 -25.28 5.09 -1.15
CA THR A 458 -25.38 6.06 -0.05
C THR A 458 -24.19 7.02 0.00
N ALA A 459 -22.98 6.56 -0.31
CA ALA A 459 -21.80 7.41 -0.38
C ALA A 459 -21.95 8.46 -1.50
N LEU A 460 -22.47 8.08 -2.67
CA LEU A 460 -22.75 9.02 -3.76
C LEU A 460 -23.81 10.07 -3.35
N ASP A 461 -24.86 9.65 -2.65
CA ASP A 461 -25.88 10.56 -2.12
C ASP A 461 -25.30 11.53 -1.08
N VAL A 462 -24.42 11.06 -0.19
CA VAL A 462 -23.72 11.92 0.79
C VAL A 462 -22.83 12.93 0.08
N ALA A 463 -22.06 12.52 -0.94
CA ALA A 463 -21.25 13.43 -1.73
C ALA A 463 -22.10 14.51 -2.42
N HIS A 464 -23.25 14.12 -2.98
CA HIS A 464 -24.19 15.04 -3.59
C HIS A 464 -24.76 16.05 -2.58
N ASN A 465 -25.21 15.57 -1.42
CA ASN A 465 -25.75 16.41 -0.34
C ASN A 465 -24.71 17.39 0.20
N ALA A 466 -23.46 16.95 0.35
CA ALA A 466 -22.36 17.80 0.78
C ALA A 466 -22.06 18.89 -0.27
N SER A 467 -22.08 18.55 -1.56
CA SER A 467 -21.95 19.53 -2.65
C SER A 467 -23.06 20.58 -2.63
N GLN A 468 -24.33 20.16 -2.44
CA GLN A 468 -25.46 21.08 -2.27
C GLN A 468 -25.29 21.98 -1.04
N ALA A 469 -24.86 21.42 0.09
CA ALA A 469 -24.62 22.17 1.32
C ALA A 469 -23.47 23.20 1.15
N ALA A 470 -22.41 22.87 0.41
CA ALA A 470 -21.34 23.82 0.06
C ALA A 470 -21.86 24.95 -0.85
N GLN A 471 -22.77 24.67 -1.78
CA GLN A 471 -23.42 25.70 -2.60
C GLN A 471 -24.29 26.63 -1.75
N ALA A 472 -25.09 26.07 -0.84
CA ALA A 472 -25.90 26.85 0.10
C ALA A 472 -25.05 27.72 1.03
N ALA A 473 -23.93 27.17 1.52
CA ALA A 473 -22.95 27.93 2.31
C ALA A 473 -22.39 29.11 1.50
N ARG A 474 -21.95 28.90 0.25
CA ARG A 474 -21.49 30.00 -0.61
C ARG A 474 -22.55 31.08 -0.84
N ALA A 475 -23.81 30.70 -1.03
CA ALA A 475 -24.90 31.66 -1.15
C ALA A 475 -25.11 32.46 0.16
N ALA A 476 -24.99 31.81 1.32
CA ALA A 476 -25.06 32.48 2.61
C ALA A 476 -23.88 33.43 2.86
N ASP A 477 -22.66 33.06 2.42
CA ASP A 477 -21.48 33.94 2.50
C ASP A 477 -21.69 35.20 1.65
N GLN A 478 -22.15 35.04 0.41
CA GLN A 478 -22.50 36.15 -0.48
C GLN A 478 -23.55 37.08 0.16
N ALA A 479 -24.61 36.51 0.74
CA ALA A 479 -25.62 37.30 1.43
C ALA A 479 -25.08 38.05 2.67
N SER A 480 -24.11 37.45 3.39
CA SER A 480 -23.44 38.10 4.51
C SER A 480 -22.56 39.26 4.05
N GLN A 481 -21.83 39.09 2.94
CA GLN A 481 -21.02 40.16 2.32
C GLN A 481 -21.89 41.32 1.83
N GLU A 482 -23.02 41.03 1.19
CA GLU A 482 -24.02 42.05 0.82
C GLU A 482 -24.59 42.77 2.06
N GLY A 483 -24.84 42.02 3.14
CA GLY A 483 -25.25 42.57 4.43
C GLY A 483 -24.22 43.53 5.02
N LEU A 484 -22.92 43.19 4.95
CA LEU A 484 -21.83 44.07 5.40
C LEU A 484 -21.79 45.38 4.59
N GLN A 485 -21.96 45.32 3.27
CA GLN A 485 -22.04 46.50 2.42
C GLN A 485 -23.26 47.38 2.76
N LEU A 486 -24.41 46.76 3.04
CA LEU A 486 -25.62 47.48 3.44
C LEU A 486 -25.43 48.18 4.80
N VAL A 487 -24.81 47.52 5.77
CA VAL A 487 -24.50 48.11 7.09
C VAL A 487 -23.57 49.32 6.94
N ASP A 488 -22.51 49.20 6.12
CA ASP A 488 -21.59 50.31 5.87
C ASP A 488 -22.28 51.50 5.18
N SER A 489 -23.07 51.24 4.12
CA SER A 489 -23.81 52.30 3.44
C SER A 489 -24.83 53.00 4.36
N THR A 490 -25.45 52.26 5.26
CA THR A 490 -26.40 52.80 6.24
C THR A 490 -25.68 53.64 7.30
N ARG A 491 -24.50 53.21 7.77
CA ARG A 491 -23.62 54.00 8.64
C ARG A 491 -23.31 55.36 8.01
N GLN A 492 -22.85 55.37 6.75
CA GLN A 492 -22.58 56.61 6.03
C GLN A 492 -23.82 57.51 5.87
N GLY A 493 -25.01 56.92 5.78
CA GLY A 493 -26.28 57.64 5.77
C GLY A 493 -26.60 58.29 7.12
N ILE A 494 -26.36 57.57 8.22
CA ILE A 494 -26.53 58.07 9.59
C ILE A 494 -25.54 59.21 9.89
N ASP A 495 -24.29 59.08 9.46
CA ASP A 495 -23.28 60.14 9.63
C ASP A 495 -23.69 61.42 8.90
N ARG A 496 -24.22 61.29 7.67
CA ARG A 496 -24.79 62.42 6.92
C ARG A 496 -26.01 63.03 7.59
N LEU A 497 -26.89 62.22 8.17
CA LEU A 497 -28.05 62.69 8.92
C LEU A 497 -27.62 63.49 10.17
N ALA A 498 -26.65 62.96 10.92
CA ALA A 498 -26.11 63.64 12.10
C ALA A 498 -25.45 64.98 11.74
N ALA A 499 -24.70 65.03 10.62
CA ALA A 499 -24.14 66.27 10.11
C ALA A 499 -25.22 67.28 9.71
N GLY A 500 -26.26 66.84 8.99
CA GLY A 500 -27.39 67.69 8.60
C GLY A 500 -28.17 68.25 9.80
N MET A 501 -28.32 67.47 10.87
CA MET A 501 -28.93 67.94 12.12
C MET A 501 -28.09 69.04 12.79
N ASN A 502 -26.77 68.90 12.83
CA ASN A 502 -25.89 69.95 13.35
C ASN A 502 -26.06 71.26 12.54
N THR A 503 -26.09 71.18 11.22
CA THR A 503 -26.32 72.37 10.36
C THR A 503 -27.68 73.01 10.63
N ALA A 504 -28.75 72.22 10.73
CA ALA A 504 -30.09 72.74 11.02
C ALA A 504 -30.19 73.37 12.43
N MET A 505 -29.46 72.83 13.41
CA MET A 505 -29.35 73.43 14.74
C MET A 505 -28.65 74.79 14.71
N ASP A 506 -27.61 74.95 13.90
CA ASP A 506 -26.91 76.24 13.74
C ASP A 506 -27.82 77.28 13.08
N GLU A 507 -28.62 76.89 12.08
CA GLU A 507 -29.62 77.78 11.46
C GLU A 507 -30.74 78.17 12.44
N ALA A 508 -31.23 77.23 13.24
CA ALA A 508 -32.25 77.49 14.25
C ALA A 508 -31.72 78.45 15.34
N ARG A 509 -30.48 78.27 15.81
CA ARG A 509 -29.83 79.22 16.73
C ARG A 509 -29.70 80.61 16.12
N ALA A 510 -29.32 80.70 14.85
CA ALA A 510 -29.26 81.99 14.16
C ALA A 510 -30.64 82.66 14.06
N LEU A 511 -31.72 81.89 13.93
CA LEU A 511 -33.09 82.41 13.96
C LEU A 511 -33.51 82.87 15.36
N GLU A 512 -33.13 82.13 16.40
CA GLU A 512 -33.34 82.51 17.81
C GLU A 512 -32.68 83.86 18.11
N ASP A 513 -31.41 84.02 17.72
CA ASP A 513 -30.64 85.27 17.89
C ASP A 513 -31.30 86.45 17.16
N ARG A 514 -31.70 86.26 15.89
CA ARG A 514 -32.40 87.29 15.10
C ARG A 514 -33.74 87.66 15.71
N SER A 515 -34.48 86.69 16.22
CA SER A 515 -35.77 86.92 16.89
C SER A 515 -35.58 87.72 18.18
N GLY A 516 -34.53 87.42 18.95
CA GLY A 516 -34.13 88.23 20.11
C GLY A 516 -33.81 89.69 19.76
N GLN A 517 -33.09 89.92 18.65
CA GLN A 517 -32.84 91.28 18.15
C GLN A 517 -34.14 92.02 17.79
N ILE A 518 -35.07 91.35 17.11
CA ILE A 518 -36.38 91.94 16.79
C ILE A 518 -37.15 92.29 18.07
N GLY A 519 -37.15 91.40 19.06
CA GLY A 519 -37.76 91.67 20.38
C GLY A 519 -37.20 92.93 21.03
N SER A 520 -35.88 93.13 20.99
CA SER A 520 -35.24 94.35 21.49
C SER A 520 -35.66 95.61 20.73
N VAL A 521 -35.79 95.53 19.40
CA VAL A 521 -36.28 96.65 18.57
C VAL A 521 -37.73 96.99 18.90
N LEU A 522 -38.59 95.98 19.06
CA LEU A 522 -39.99 96.19 19.44
C LEU A 522 -40.12 96.88 20.80
N GLU A 523 -39.27 96.55 21.76
CA GLU A 523 -39.25 97.22 23.07
C GLU A 523 -38.88 98.71 22.97
N VAL A 524 -37.96 99.06 22.08
CA VAL A 524 -37.65 100.46 21.76
C VAL A 524 -38.85 101.16 21.11
N ILE A 525 -39.53 100.53 20.15
CA ILE A 525 -40.72 101.10 19.50
C ILE A 525 -41.86 101.28 20.50
N ARG A 526 -42.08 100.30 21.39
CA ARG A 526 -43.06 100.38 22.49
C ARG A 526 -42.81 101.60 23.37
N THR A 527 -41.55 101.78 23.76
CA THR A 527 -41.10 102.94 24.56
C THR A 527 -41.32 104.26 23.81
N ILE A 528 -41.00 104.33 22.51
CA ILE A 528 -41.26 105.53 21.69
C ILE A 528 -42.76 105.81 21.58
N ALA A 529 -43.59 104.78 21.40
CA ALA A 529 -45.04 104.93 21.32
C ALA A 529 -45.64 105.38 22.68
N GLU A 530 -45.14 104.88 23.81
CA GLU A 530 -45.48 105.38 25.16
C GLU A 530 -45.10 106.85 25.35
N GLN A 531 -43.88 107.23 24.97
CA GLN A 531 -43.44 108.62 25.03
C GLN A 531 -44.28 109.52 24.12
N THR A 532 -44.60 109.06 22.91
CA THR A 532 -45.43 109.78 21.93
C THR A 532 -46.86 109.95 22.46
N ASN A 533 -47.44 108.92 23.07
CA ASN A 533 -48.76 108.97 23.70
C ASN A 533 -48.79 109.98 24.88
N LEU A 534 -47.74 110.03 25.70
CA LEU A 534 -47.58 111.00 26.79
C LEU A 534 -47.41 112.44 26.27
N LEU A 535 -46.59 112.63 25.23
CA LEU A 535 -46.39 113.92 24.56
C LEU A 535 -47.70 114.43 23.94
N ALA A 536 -48.43 113.56 23.25
CA ALA A 536 -49.72 113.87 22.65
C ALA A 536 -50.79 114.18 23.71
N LEU A 537 -50.80 113.46 24.84
CA LEU A 537 -51.68 113.76 25.97
C LEU A 537 -51.38 115.15 26.55
N ASN A 538 -50.11 115.48 26.77
CA ASN A 538 -49.72 116.81 27.26
C ASN A 538 -50.12 117.92 26.27
N ALA A 539 -49.96 117.68 24.96
CA ALA A 539 -50.39 118.62 23.91
C ALA A 539 -51.92 118.78 23.86
N ALA A 540 -52.69 117.71 24.04
CA ALA A 540 -54.16 117.75 24.09
C ALA A 540 -54.66 118.53 25.33
N ILE A 541 -54.01 118.34 26.49
CA ILE A 541 -54.30 119.11 27.71
C ILE A 541 -54.05 120.60 27.48
N GLU A 542 -52.91 120.97 26.90
CA GLU A 542 -52.57 122.39 26.67
C GLU A 542 -53.46 123.02 25.58
N ALA A 543 -53.85 122.24 24.56
CA ALA A 543 -54.81 122.67 23.54
C ALA A 543 -56.23 122.90 24.11
N ALA A 544 -56.68 122.04 25.04
CA ALA A 544 -57.94 122.25 25.77
C ALA A 544 -57.89 123.51 26.67
N ARG A 545 -56.70 123.82 27.21
CA ARG A 545 -56.43 125.02 28.03
C ARG A 545 -56.52 126.33 27.23
N ALA A 546 -56.22 126.30 25.93
CA ALA A 546 -56.28 127.45 25.02
C ALA A 546 -57.70 127.77 24.48
N GLY A 547 -58.73 127.00 24.86
CA GLY A 547 -60.13 127.25 24.47
C GLY A 547 -60.38 127.16 22.96
N GLU A 548 -61.21 128.06 22.40
CA GLU A 548 -61.58 128.08 20.97
C GLU A 548 -60.36 128.16 20.02
N ALA A 549 -59.27 128.81 20.44
CA ALA A 549 -58.04 128.94 19.63
C ALA A 549 -57.23 127.63 19.51
N GLY A 550 -57.37 126.71 20.48
CA GLY A 550 -56.64 125.44 20.54
C GLY A 550 -57.34 124.28 19.83
N ARG A 551 -58.56 124.48 19.30
CA ARG A 551 -59.42 123.39 18.83
C ARG A 551 -58.81 122.56 17.70
N GLY A 552 -58.11 123.20 16.76
CA GLY A 552 -57.42 122.49 15.67
C GLY A 552 -56.22 121.67 16.16
N PHE A 553 -55.47 122.19 17.13
CA PHE A 553 -54.35 121.48 17.74
C PHE A 553 -54.81 120.32 18.62
N ALA A 554 -55.93 120.45 19.33
CA ALA A 554 -56.51 119.38 20.15
C ALA A 554 -56.88 118.16 19.29
N VAL A 555 -57.48 118.38 18.11
CA VAL A 555 -57.83 117.30 17.17
C VAL A 555 -56.58 116.56 16.67
N VAL A 556 -55.52 117.31 16.31
CA VAL A 556 -54.25 116.69 15.88
C VAL A 556 -53.58 115.94 17.03
N ALA A 557 -53.60 116.48 18.25
CA ALA A 557 -53.03 115.82 19.42
C ALA A 557 -53.79 114.53 19.77
N ASP A 558 -55.12 114.52 19.70
CA ASP A 558 -55.93 113.30 19.88
C ASP A 558 -55.70 112.26 18.77
N GLU A 559 -55.50 112.69 17.52
CA GLU A 559 -55.16 111.80 16.40
C GLU A 559 -53.76 111.16 16.59
N VAL A 560 -52.76 111.95 17.01
CA VAL A 560 -51.42 111.45 17.33
C VAL A 560 -51.46 110.51 18.53
N ARG A 561 -52.30 110.81 19.54
CA ARG A 561 -52.51 109.93 20.71
C ARG A 561 -53.15 108.60 20.27
N GLY A 562 -54.18 108.65 19.44
CA GLY A 562 -54.81 107.45 18.87
C GLY A 562 -53.83 106.62 18.03
N LEU A 563 -52.95 107.26 17.25
CA LEU A 563 -51.91 106.59 16.48
C LEU A 563 -50.84 105.94 17.38
N ALA A 564 -50.44 106.62 18.45
CA ALA A 564 -49.49 106.08 19.42
C ALA A 564 -50.07 104.87 20.17
N GLN A 565 -51.34 104.92 20.60
CA GLN A 565 -52.05 103.77 21.19
C GLN A 565 -52.17 102.60 20.20
N ARG A 566 -52.53 102.86 18.93
CA ARG A 566 -52.58 101.83 17.89
C ARG A 566 -51.20 101.21 17.66
N THR A 567 -50.14 102.02 17.65
CA THR A 567 -48.75 101.53 17.54
C THR A 567 -48.39 100.62 18.71
N GLN A 568 -48.75 100.97 19.95
CA GLN A 568 -48.52 100.10 21.12
C GLN A 568 -49.23 98.75 21.00
N VAL A 569 -50.51 98.76 20.61
CA VAL A 569 -51.29 97.53 20.41
C VAL A 569 -50.65 96.66 19.32
N SER A 570 -50.26 97.23 18.19
CA SER A 570 -49.59 96.47 17.11
C SER A 570 -48.20 95.96 17.51
N VAL A 571 -47.42 96.73 18.28
CA VAL A 571 -46.12 96.26 18.79
C VAL A 571 -46.30 95.11 19.78
N GLU A 572 -47.34 95.15 20.61
CA GLU A 572 -47.69 94.06 21.52
C GLU A 572 -48.13 92.80 20.77
N GLU A 573 -48.94 92.94 19.71
CA GLU A 573 -49.32 91.83 18.82
C GLU A 573 -48.08 91.21 18.14
N ILE A 574 -47.14 92.03 17.64
CA ILE A 574 -45.90 91.53 17.02
C ILE A 574 -45.01 90.87 18.08
N ARG A 575 -44.93 91.42 19.31
CA ARG A 575 -44.16 90.82 20.42
C ARG A 575 -44.64 89.40 20.70
N GLN A 576 -45.95 89.17 20.78
CA GLN A 576 -46.51 87.83 20.97
C GLN A 576 -46.15 86.87 19.84
N VAL A 577 -46.11 87.34 18.59
CA VAL A 577 -45.65 86.53 17.45
C VAL A 577 -44.17 86.18 17.58
N ILE A 578 -43.32 87.12 18.02
CA ILE A 578 -41.89 86.87 18.21
C ILE A 578 -41.63 85.93 19.39
N GLU A 579 -42.34 86.06 20.50
CA GLU A 579 -42.27 85.13 21.63
C GLU A 579 -42.70 83.71 21.20
N GLY A 580 -43.76 83.61 20.40
CA GLY A 580 -44.17 82.34 19.79
C GLY A 580 -43.12 81.75 18.84
N LEU A 581 -42.44 82.59 18.05
CA LEU A 581 -41.35 82.19 17.16
C LEU A 581 -40.13 81.70 17.94
N GLN A 582 -39.77 82.38 19.03
CA GLN A 582 -38.68 81.98 19.93
C GLN A 582 -38.96 80.63 20.58
N GLN A 583 -40.16 80.47 21.16
CA GLN A 583 -40.57 79.18 21.75
C GLN A 583 -40.57 78.06 20.71
N GLY A 584 -41.14 78.30 19.52
CA GLY A 584 -41.14 77.31 18.44
C GLY A 584 -39.73 76.95 17.97
N THR A 585 -38.80 77.91 17.94
CA THR A 585 -37.40 77.67 17.60
C THR A 585 -36.70 76.81 18.66
N GLN A 586 -36.96 77.07 19.94
CA GLN A 586 -36.43 76.28 21.05
C GLN A 586 -36.92 74.83 21.01
N ASP A 587 -38.21 74.61 20.70
CA ASP A 587 -38.79 73.28 20.52
C ASP A 587 -38.13 72.53 19.35
N VAL A 588 -37.86 73.22 18.23
CA VAL A 588 -37.16 72.66 17.06
C VAL A 588 -35.72 72.25 17.41
N VAL A 589 -34.97 73.08 18.15
CA VAL A 589 -33.62 72.74 18.62
C VAL A 589 -33.65 71.53 19.55
N GLY A 590 -34.63 71.45 20.45
CA GLY A 590 -34.84 70.28 21.32
C GLY A 590 -35.10 68.99 20.53
N ALA A 591 -35.96 69.06 19.51
CA ALA A 591 -36.23 67.94 18.61
C ALA A 591 -34.99 67.52 17.81
N MET A 592 -34.19 68.47 17.32
CA MET A 592 -32.93 68.19 16.62
C MET A 592 -31.90 67.50 17.52
N HIS A 593 -31.75 67.95 18.78
CA HIS A 593 -30.88 67.26 19.75
C HIS A 593 -31.33 65.83 20.07
N ALA A 594 -32.66 65.58 20.12
CA ALA A 594 -33.18 64.23 20.27
C ALA A 594 -32.88 63.37 19.04
N GLY A 595 -33.06 63.94 17.83
CA GLY A 595 -32.72 63.28 16.58
C GLY A 595 -31.23 62.94 16.45
N GLN A 596 -30.35 63.85 16.88
CA GLN A 596 -28.90 63.64 16.87
C GLN A 596 -28.50 62.47 17.76
N ARG A 597 -29.06 62.39 18.98
CA ARG A 597 -28.83 61.26 19.90
C ARG A 597 -29.32 59.95 19.29
N GLN A 598 -30.51 59.96 18.68
CA GLN A 598 -31.06 58.77 18.00
C GLN A 598 -30.17 58.30 16.84
N ALA A 599 -29.58 59.22 16.08
CA ALA A 599 -28.63 58.91 15.01
C ALA A 599 -27.36 58.27 15.59
N GLN A 600 -26.79 58.82 16.66
CA GLN A 600 -25.61 58.25 17.34
C GLN A 600 -25.88 56.85 17.91
N ASP A 601 -27.03 56.65 18.55
CA ASP A 601 -27.43 55.33 19.07
C ASP A 601 -27.61 54.31 17.93
N SER A 602 -28.13 54.75 16.79
CA SER A 602 -28.27 53.90 15.60
C SER A 602 -26.90 53.55 15.01
N ALA A 603 -25.96 54.49 14.96
CA ALA A 603 -24.59 54.22 14.52
C ALA A 603 -23.88 53.20 15.43
N ALA A 604 -24.02 53.34 16.75
CA ALA A 604 -23.45 52.38 17.72
C ALA A 604 -24.03 50.96 17.56
N ARG A 605 -25.34 50.83 17.28
CA ARG A 605 -25.97 49.53 16.99
C ARG A 605 -25.43 48.92 15.70
N MET A 606 -25.14 49.73 14.68
CA MET A 606 -24.53 49.24 13.43
C MET A 606 -23.10 48.76 13.64
N GLU A 607 -22.32 49.43 14.49
CA GLU A 607 -20.98 48.94 14.88
C GLU A 607 -21.01 47.58 15.59
N GLN A 608 -22.09 47.27 16.33
CA GLN A 608 -22.27 45.95 16.95
C GLN A 608 -22.72 44.87 15.96
N ALA A 609 -23.43 45.25 14.88
CA ALA A 609 -23.89 44.31 13.86
C ALA A 609 -22.76 43.82 12.95
N LEU A 610 -21.76 44.67 12.68
CA LEU A 610 -20.61 44.35 11.83
C LEU A 610 -19.84 43.09 12.27
N PRO A 611 -19.38 42.94 13.53
CA PRO A 611 -18.68 41.73 13.97
C PRO A 611 -19.59 40.50 14.01
N ALA A 612 -20.91 40.66 14.12
CA ALA A 612 -21.83 39.54 14.04
C ALA A 612 -21.90 38.94 12.62
N LEU A 613 -21.98 39.79 11.59
CA LEU A 613 -21.95 39.37 10.18
C LEU A 613 -20.59 38.78 9.79
N GLN A 614 -19.48 39.35 10.29
CA GLN A 614 -18.15 38.79 10.07
C GLN A 614 -18.01 37.37 10.64
N ARG A 615 -18.45 37.13 11.89
CA ARG A 615 -18.47 35.78 12.47
C ARG A 615 -19.35 34.81 11.71
N ILE A 616 -20.46 35.27 11.13
CA ILE A 616 -21.30 34.44 10.25
C ILE A 616 -20.51 34.05 8.99
N GLY A 617 -19.83 34.99 8.34
CA GLY A 617 -18.98 34.71 7.17
C GLY A 617 -17.89 33.68 7.48
N GLU A 618 -17.17 33.86 8.59
CA GLU A 618 -16.15 32.90 9.06
C GLU A 618 -16.74 31.51 9.31
N ALA A 619 -17.87 31.41 10.00
CA ALA A 619 -18.54 30.14 10.27
C ALA A 619 -19.03 29.45 8.99
N VAL A 620 -19.55 30.23 8.03
CA VAL A 620 -19.99 29.73 6.72
C VAL A 620 -18.81 29.23 5.89
N ALA A 621 -17.67 29.91 5.93
CA ALA A 621 -16.45 29.46 5.28
C ALA A 621 -15.98 28.09 5.82
N VAL A 622 -16.02 27.90 7.14
CA VAL A 622 -15.74 26.60 7.79
C VAL A 622 -16.73 25.53 7.33
N ILE A 623 -18.03 25.83 7.28
CA ILE A 623 -19.05 24.88 6.79
C ILE A 623 -18.79 24.49 5.33
N SER A 624 -18.41 25.45 4.48
CA SER A 624 -18.07 25.17 3.09
C SER A 624 -16.86 24.23 2.97
N ASP A 625 -15.82 24.45 3.77
CA ASP A 625 -14.64 23.57 3.78
C ASP A 625 -14.97 22.16 4.28
N MET A 626 -15.73 22.05 5.37
CA MET A 626 -16.22 20.77 5.90
C MET A 626 -17.01 19.99 4.86
N ASN A 627 -17.89 20.65 4.11
CA ASN A 627 -18.68 19.99 3.07
C ASN A 627 -17.82 19.49 1.90
N LEU A 628 -16.74 20.20 1.53
CA LEU A 628 -15.80 19.69 0.53
C LEU A 628 -15.07 18.44 1.03
N GLN A 629 -14.67 18.41 2.31
CA GLN A 629 -14.05 17.24 2.93
C GLN A 629 -15.02 16.06 3.01
N ILE A 630 -16.29 16.29 3.39
CA ILE A 630 -17.33 15.25 3.41
C ILE A 630 -17.55 14.67 2.01
N ALA A 631 -17.61 15.52 0.98
CA ALA A 631 -17.76 15.06 -0.40
C ALA A 631 -16.57 14.17 -0.83
N SER A 632 -15.34 14.60 -0.55
CA SER A 632 -14.15 13.81 -0.85
C SER A 632 -14.11 12.48 -0.11
N ALA A 633 -14.46 12.46 1.18
CA ALA A 633 -14.50 11.24 1.98
C ALA A 633 -15.58 10.27 1.50
N ALA A 634 -16.72 10.80 1.03
CA ALA A 634 -17.79 10.00 0.46
C ALA A 634 -17.43 9.42 -0.92
N GLU A 635 -16.71 10.16 -1.76
CA GLU A 635 -16.15 9.62 -3.01
C GLU A 635 -15.16 8.48 -2.74
N GLU A 636 -14.29 8.62 -1.73
CA GLU A 636 -13.38 7.56 -1.29
C GLU A 636 -14.13 6.34 -0.76
N GLN A 637 -15.18 6.53 0.05
CA GLN A 637 -16.05 5.44 0.50
C GLN A 637 -16.71 4.69 -0.65
N SER A 638 -17.15 5.40 -1.71
CA SER A 638 -17.71 4.75 -2.90
C SER A 638 -16.67 3.88 -3.62
N ALA A 639 -15.43 4.38 -3.76
CA ALA A 639 -14.35 3.62 -4.38
C ALA A 639 -14.00 2.34 -3.58
N VAL A 640 -13.96 2.45 -2.24
CA VAL A 640 -13.74 1.29 -1.36
C VAL A 640 -14.90 0.29 -1.48
N ALA A 641 -16.15 0.76 -1.53
CA ALA A 641 -17.31 -0.12 -1.71
C ALA A 641 -17.27 -0.87 -3.07
N GLU A 642 -16.84 -0.22 -4.15
CA GLU A 642 -16.61 -0.88 -5.44
C GLU A 642 -15.47 -1.91 -5.40
N GLU A 643 -14.42 -1.65 -4.65
CA GLU A 643 -13.32 -2.61 -4.43
C GLU A 643 -13.80 -3.82 -3.64
N VAL A 644 -14.59 -3.61 -2.57
CA VAL A 644 -15.23 -4.69 -1.82
C VAL A 644 -16.10 -5.53 -2.75
N ASN A 645 -16.89 -4.91 -3.63
CA ASN A 645 -17.74 -5.61 -4.58
C ASN A 645 -16.92 -6.49 -5.56
N ARG A 646 -15.78 -5.98 -6.05
CA ARG A 646 -14.83 -6.76 -6.87
C ARG A 646 -14.23 -7.93 -6.10
N ASN A 647 -13.85 -7.72 -4.84
CA ASN A 647 -13.30 -8.78 -4.00
C ASN A 647 -14.35 -9.87 -3.70
N VAL A 648 -15.59 -9.47 -3.42
CA VAL A 648 -16.72 -10.38 -3.19
C VAL A 648 -17.01 -11.23 -4.43
N ALA A 649 -16.92 -10.67 -5.64
CA ALA A 649 -17.02 -11.43 -6.88
C ALA A 649 -15.92 -12.50 -6.99
N GLY A 650 -14.66 -12.15 -6.66
CA GLY A 650 -13.56 -13.12 -6.63
C GLY A 650 -13.76 -14.23 -5.59
N ILE A 651 -14.27 -13.91 -4.41
CA ILE A 651 -14.61 -14.92 -3.38
C ILE A 651 -15.72 -15.84 -3.89
N ARG A 652 -16.74 -15.30 -4.57
CA ARG A 652 -17.82 -16.09 -5.16
C ARG A 652 -17.29 -17.14 -6.13
N ASP A 653 -16.39 -16.76 -7.03
CA ASP A 653 -15.80 -17.67 -8.01
C ASP A 653 -14.98 -18.79 -7.33
N VAL A 654 -14.25 -18.46 -6.25
CA VAL A 654 -13.53 -19.45 -5.44
C VAL A 654 -14.50 -20.38 -4.71
N THR A 655 -15.59 -19.86 -4.13
CA THR A 655 -16.63 -20.66 -3.47
C THR A 655 -17.30 -21.63 -4.45
N GLU A 656 -17.58 -21.19 -5.68
CA GLU A 656 -18.15 -22.04 -6.73
C GLU A 656 -17.17 -23.16 -7.14
N SER A 657 -15.89 -22.82 -7.32
CA SER A 657 -14.83 -23.80 -7.60
C SER A 657 -14.68 -24.84 -6.48
N LEU A 658 -14.68 -24.40 -5.22
CA LEU A 658 -14.61 -25.28 -4.05
C LEU A 658 -15.84 -26.18 -3.92
N ALA A 659 -17.03 -25.67 -4.23
CA ALA A 659 -18.24 -26.48 -4.26
C ALA A 659 -18.15 -27.58 -5.34
N GLY A 660 -17.62 -27.25 -6.52
CA GLY A 660 -17.34 -28.22 -7.58
C GLY A 660 -16.32 -29.29 -7.17
N GLN A 661 -15.21 -28.88 -6.55
CA GLN A 661 -14.19 -29.80 -6.04
C GLN A 661 -14.74 -30.72 -4.92
N ALA A 662 -15.61 -30.21 -4.06
CA ALA A 662 -16.28 -31.01 -3.04
C ALA A 662 -17.21 -32.07 -3.67
N ASP A 663 -17.97 -31.71 -4.71
CA ASP A 663 -18.80 -32.69 -5.45
C ASP A 663 -17.94 -33.78 -6.11
N GLU A 664 -16.83 -33.39 -6.75
CA GLU A 664 -15.90 -34.32 -7.37
C GLU A 664 -15.24 -35.25 -6.34
N SER A 665 -14.80 -34.71 -5.20
CA SER A 665 -14.25 -35.48 -4.08
C SER A 665 -15.26 -36.50 -3.56
N ALA A 666 -16.52 -36.11 -3.36
CA ALA A 666 -17.58 -37.03 -2.95
C ALA A 666 -17.79 -38.18 -3.96
N ARG A 667 -17.74 -37.90 -5.27
CA ARG A 667 -17.83 -38.94 -6.31
C ARG A 667 -16.63 -39.88 -6.29
N ILE A 668 -15.42 -39.36 -6.10
CA ILE A 668 -14.19 -40.16 -6.00
C ILE A 668 -14.26 -41.07 -4.77
N SER A 669 -14.68 -40.55 -3.62
CA SER A 669 -14.88 -41.33 -2.39
C SER A 669 -15.90 -42.46 -2.59
N GLN A 670 -17.02 -42.20 -3.28
CA GLN A 670 -18.00 -43.24 -3.63
C GLN A 670 -17.43 -44.30 -4.58
N ALA A 671 -16.56 -43.91 -5.52
CA ALA A 671 -15.88 -44.86 -6.41
C ALA A 671 -14.86 -45.72 -5.65
N LEU A 672 -14.09 -45.12 -4.74
CA LEU A 672 -13.15 -45.83 -3.86
C LEU A 672 -13.86 -46.82 -2.94
N ASN A 673 -14.96 -46.39 -2.31
CA ASN A 673 -15.78 -47.28 -1.48
C ASN A 673 -16.27 -48.49 -2.30
N ARG A 674 -16.83 -48.27 -3.49
CA ARG A 674 -17.23 -49.37 -4.39
C ARG A 674 -16.08 -50.30 -4.76
N LEU A 675 -14.92 -49.77 -5.10
CA LEU A 675 -13.75 -50.58 -5.45
C LEU A 675 -13.25 -51.41 -4.26
N ALA A 676 -13.21 -50.80 -3.07
CA ALA A 676 -12.82 -51.48 -1.85
C ALA A 676 -13.85 -52.56 -1.45
N ASN A 677 -15.15 -52.32 -1.65
CA ASN A 677 -16.19 -53.34 -1.49
C ASN A 677 -15.97 -54.54 -2.42
N GLN A 678 -15.66 -54.27 -3.69
CA GLN A 678 -15.42 -55.30 -4.69
C GLN A 678 -14.15 -56.13 -4.37
N GLN A 679 -13.07 -55.46 -3.97
CA GLN A 679 -11.84 -56.14 -3.55
C GLN A 679 -12.04 -56.94 -2.27
N GLN A 680 -12.80 -56.43 -1.31
CA GLN A 680 -13.15 -57.16 -0.09
C GLN A 680 -13.91 -58.45 -0.41
N ALA A 681 -14.91 -58.38 -1.31
CA ALA A 681 -15.65 -59.57 -1.75
C ALA A 681 -14.76 -60.61 -2.45
N LEU A 682 -13.76 -60.17 -3.22
CA LEU A 682 -12.75 -61.08 -3.80
C LEU A 682 -11.87 -61.70 -2.71
N MET A 683 -11.53 -60.96 -1.67
CA MET A 683 -10.73 -61.45 -0.54
C MET A 683 -11.50 -62.37 0.40
N GLU A 684 -12.83 -62.25 0.48
CA GLU A 684 -13.70 -63.16 1.24
C GLU A 684 -13.68 -64.61 0.72
N GLN A 685 -13.28 -64.81 -0.55
CA GLN A 685 -13.04 -66.15 -1.12
C GLN A 685 -11.87 -66.88 -0.45
N PHE A 686 -10.97 -66.15 0.23
CA PHE A 686 -9.86 -66.75 0.96
C PHE A 686 -10.19 -66.86 2.45
N ARG A 687 -10.17 -68.08 2.98
CA ARG A 687 -10.25 -68.35 4.41
C ARG A 687 -8.84 -68.40 4.98
N VAL A 688 -8.52 -67.43 5.81
CA VAL A 688 -7.20 -67.24 6.44
C VAL A 688 -7.26 -67.44 7.94
#